data_AF-A0A353EYU0-F1
#
_entry.id   AF-A0A353EYU0-F1
#
_cell.length_a   1.000
_cell.length_b   1.000
_cell.length_c   1.000
_cell.angle_alpha   90.00
_cell.angle_beta   90.00
_cell.angle_gamma   90.00
#
_symmetry.space_group_name_H-M   'P 1'
#
loop_
_entity.id
_entity.type
_entity.pdbx_description
1 polymer ?
#
loop_
_entity_poly.entity_id
_entity_poly.type
_entity_poly.pdbx_seq_one_letter_code
_entity_poly.pdbx_strand_id
1 'polypeptide(L)'
;MKKIRLLSVLLTLCLLISMIPVYAIAEEGDVAKVGETGYATLKEAIDAAPDGGTVEVLRDFDSSESIKISGKTITLKGNGKNETFTGTANPFVVHDAHVTIKDLTLTYTGGTDAAFVIRVETENNVRDGAALSLVLDNCTVTSESLAFKSQAYNKTGKQVLKLQNGTSVNTIGTNDTILVNDSNGGGVNLEVTVDNSTVKKSNGATNNPALFMINGNKAEAPEKNVTVNVINGGHLVCANGTDTSASCGSGNYMFYGRGTANTVLKVNLDATAVLELAQGANTAVKYNSFMGFSDANGKPTQGVKTATLNDMGATWKISKESYAKTPYYPAFNPTKDQIGWMINDVFYAMPANLSCDSWPKLPTNLDATNGITMKLQVQAEMTDAEAITKGYVCRIGNEGDTYYTTLAEAIGKADGGATITLIQDVSQGATALSANGKTFVLNGNGKKLTGGVDGLLTFIDSTVTVRNLTLNNTTGAAIVIRTSGTATPSLTLEGCTITSAKLVFKRQVSTAEGATGGDGLLTVTVKDSTVTKTGADDLMLINDTNNKNSAVSNTKLVIDNSTFTTEGGGSSNGAMFKIAGDLEKALTVELKNGAKLVAANNGGANVPNTLFESALTTENSQVSLTVNAEEGTTLELAPSGTVKENRFVNGGFAELAINDNHATWKVSKTAVDQGAYYPTGFTSTVVGMIIENKLYKPNPDVKLDTVTADAKLNIIYLEDLAFEVLAGASVRTADPAGIRFRTAISHEVYELLKSCGVNIEFGSYIAPTAIVNKHQQGAFDPTKLERLVEGSTVKIVCGDFAVTNDEDGANLFYACLYGMTTKEQYEMKLSIVSYITLTYENSASGETFLTSYNEEDHSRSMLEVARDAIAAGNDSPYLQSIVDACAT
;
A
#
# COMPACT_ATOMS: atom_id res chain seq x y z
N MET A 1 83.04 -4.58 7.37
CA MET A 1 81.73 -5.26 7.47
C MET A 1 80.76 -4.70 6.44
N LYS A 2 79.82 -5.53 5.94
CA LYS A 2 78.70 -5.23 4.99
C LYS A 2 78.99 -5.21 3.47
N LYS A 3 79.51 -6.30 2.89
CA LYS A 3 79.38 -6.55 1.43
C LYS A 3 78.84 -7.93 1.01
N ILE A 4 78.63 -8.86 1.94
CA ILE A 4 78.31 -10.26 1.59
C ILE A 4 76.78 -10.56 1.65
N ARG A 5 75.95 -9.70 2.26
CA ARG A 5 74.50 -9.92 2.37
C ARG A 5 73.64 -9.31 1.25
N LEU A 6 74.22 -8.47 0.38
CA LEU A 6 73.48 -7.85 -0.73
C LEU A 6 73.33 -8.80 -1.93
N LEU A 7 74.31 -9.68 -2.14
CA LEU A 7 74.35 -10.55 -3.32
C LEU A 7 73.32 -11.68 -3.25
N SER A 8 73.06 -12.23 -2.06
CA SER A 8 72.03 -13.26 -1.89
C SER A 8 70.62 -12.72 -2.09
N VAL A 9 70.31 -11.51 -1.61
CA VAL A 9 68.98 -10.89 -1.82
C VAL A 9 68.75 -10.54 -3.29
N LEU A 10 69.80 -10.08 -3.99
CA LEU A 10 69.73 -9.78 -5.42
C LEU A 10 69.47 -11.05 -6.26
N LEU A 11 70.13 -12.16 -5.92
CA LEU A 11 69.97 -13.42 -6.66
C LEU A 11 68.58 -14.06 -6.46
N THR A 12 68.01 -13.94 -5.25
CA THR A 12 66.63 -14.41 -5.01
C THR A 12 65.59 -13.52 -5.71
N LEU A 13 65.82 -12.20 -5.78
CA LEU A 13 64.95 -11.27 -6.51
C LEU A 13 64.98 -11.52 -8.03
N CYS A 14 66.14 -11.87 -8.59
CA CYS A 14 66.25 -12.20 -10.02
C CYS A 14 65.51 -13.49 -10.40
N LEU A 15 65.51 -14.51 -9.54
CA LEU A 15 64.78 -15.76 -9.80
C LEU A 15 63.26 -15.61 -9.66
N LEU A 16 62.78 -14.73 -8.76
CA LEU A 16 61.36 -14.40 -8.63
C LEU A 16 60.83 -13.57 -9.81
N ILE A 17 61.68 -12.75 -10.46
CA ILE A 17 61.31 -11.99 -11.66
C ILE A 17 61.19 -12.90 -12.90
N SER A 18 61.89 -14.05 -12.94
CA SER A 18 61.80 -14.98 -14.07
C SER A 18 60.50 -15.81 -14.16
N MET A 19 59.60 -15.71 -13.18
CA MET A 19 58.32 -16.42 -13.18
C MET A 19 57.10 -15.53 -13.46
N ILE A 20 57.30 -14.29 -13.91
CA ILE A 20 56.21 -13.44 -14.41
C ILE A 20 55.97 -13.81 -15.89
N PRO A 21 54.74 -14.20 -16.29
CA PRO A 21 54.44 -14.51 -17.69
C PRO A 21 54.73 -13.28 -18.57
N VAL A 22 55.44 -13.51 -19.68
CA VAL A 22 55.79 -12.50 -20.68
C VAL A 22 54.50 -11.90 -21.23
N TYR A 23 54.31 -10.60 -20.98
CA TYR A 23 53.26 -9.79 -21.60
C TYR A 23 53.53 -9.72 -23.10
N ALA A 24 52.62 -10.26 -23.91
CA ALA A 24 52.57 -9.96 -25.34
C ALA A 24 52.16 -8.48 -25.47
N ILE A 25 53.07 -7.66 -25.97
CA ILE A 25 52.84 -6.23 -26.25
C ILE A 25 52.33 -6.14 -27.70
N ALA A 26 51.28 -5.35 -27.94
CA ALA A 26 50.83 -5.03 -29.31
C ALA A 26 52.02 -4.58 -30.19
N GLU A 27 52.15 -5.15 -31.38
CA GLU A 27 53.26 -4.86 -32.30
C GLU A 27 53.02 -3.53 -33.05
N GLU A 28 54.11 -2.92 -33.53
CA GLU A 28 54.06 -1.73 -34.37
C GLU A 28 53.33 -2.05 -35.69
N GLY A 29 52.05 -1.65 -35.79
CA GLY A 29 51.20 -1.93 -36.96
C GLY A 29 49.77 -2.34 -36.63
N ASP A 30 49.51 -2.75 -35.39
CA ASP A 30 48.19 -3.17 -34.94
C ASP A 30 47.14 -2.05 -35.04
N VAL A 31 45.94 -2.41 -35.48
CA VAL A 31 44.80 -1.48 -35.64
C VAL A 31 43.98 -1.39 -34.37
N ALA A 32 43.83 -2.50 -33.65
CA ALA A 32 43.05 -2.58 -32.43
C ALA A 32 43.67 -3.58 -31.45
N LYS A 33 43.25 -3.51 -30.18
CA LYS A 33 43.64 -4.49 -29.15
C LYS A 33 42.46 -4.95 -28.31
N VAL A 34 42.60 -6.15 -27.72
CA VAL A 34 41.72 -6.68 -26.68
C VAL A 34 42.59 -7.03 -25.47
N GLY A 35 42.38 -6.32 -24.37
CA GLY A 35 43.30 -6.36 -23.23
C GLY A 35 44.68 -5.86 -23.64
N GLU A 36 45.69 -6.73 -23.56
CA GLU A 36 47.07 -6.43 -23.98
C GLU A 36 47.40 -6.98 -25.39
N THR A 37 46.55 -7.85 -25.95
CA THR A 37 46.78 -8.48 -27.26
C THR A 37 46.37 -7.54 -28.39
N GLY A 38 47.33 -7.17 -29.25
CA GLY A 38 47.07 -6.40 -30.47
C GLY A 38 46.66 -7.26 -31.67
N TYR A 39 45.94 -6.65 -32.61
CA TYR A 39 45.40 -7.26 -33.82
C TYR A 39 45.58 -6.34 -35.02
N ALA A 40 45.90 -6.94 -36.17
CA ALA A 40 46.17 -6.22 -37.42
C ALA A 40 44.92 -5.55 -38.01
N THR A 41 43.72 -6.05 -37.70
CA THR A 41 42.44 -5.48 -38.16
C THR A 41 41.43 -5.32 -37.02
N LEU A 42 40.51 -4.35 -37.15
CA LEU A 42 39.41 -4.20 -36.19
C LEU A 42 38.51 -5.44 -36.17
N LYS A 43 38.28 -6.07 -37.33
CA LYS A 43 37.48 -7.29 -37.44
C LYS A 43 38.06 -8.42 -36.60
N GLU A 44 39.36 -8.68 -36.70
CA GLU A 44 40.04 -9.71 -35.91
C GLU A 44 39.94 -9.43 -34.41
N ALA A 45 40.14 -8.18 -33.99
CA ALA A 45 39.98 -7.79 -32.60
C ALA A 45 38.55 -8.01 -32.08
N ILE A 46 37.55 -7.62 -32.88
CA ILE A 46 36.13 -7.84 -32.56
C ILE A 46 35.83 -9.33 -32.47
N ASP A 47 36.31 -10.15 -33.40
CA ASP A 47 36.10 -11.60 -33.42
C ASP A 47 36.74 -12.30 -32.21
N ALA A 48 37.93 -11.85 -31.81
CA ALA A 48 38.65 -12.38 -30.65
C ALA A 48 38.11 -11.87 -29.30
N ALA A 49 37.41 -10.74 -29.27
CA ALA A 49 36.86 -10.20 -28.03
C ALA A 49 35.78 -11.13 -27.42
N PRO A 50 35.87 -11.43 -26.10
CA PRO A 50 34.85 -12.20 -25.41
C PRO A 50 33.52 -11.43 -25.31
N ASP A 51 32.43 -12.14 -25.01
CA ASP A 51 31.14 -11.51 -24.70
C ASP A 51 31.28 -10.59 -23.47
N GLY A 52 30.78 -9.35 -23.58
CA GLY A 52 31.01 -8.26 -22.63
C GLY A 52 32.39 -7.58 -22.75
N GLY A 53 33.22 -7.98 -23.71
CA GLY A 53 34.58 -7.50 -23.90
C GLY A 53 34.68 -6.08 -24.44
N THR A 54 35.89 -5.51 -24.32
CA THR A 54 36.25 -4.19 -24.84
C THR A 54 37.34 -4.32 -25.91
N VAL A 55 37.12 -3.68 -27.05
CA VAL A 55 38.10 -3.50 -28.13
C VAL A 55 38.53 -2.04 -28.14
N GLU A 56 39.84 -1.79 -28.13
CA GLU A 56 40.39 -0.43 -28.20
C GLU A 56 41.05 -0.20 -29.56
N VAL A 57 40.61 0.84 -30.28
CA VAL A 57 41.22 1.27 -31.54
C VAL A 57 42.49 2.04 -31.22
N LEU A 58 43.58 1.69 -31.91
CA LEU A 58 44.92 2.21 -31.64
C LEU A 58 45.34 3.30 -32.63
N ARG A 59 44.88 3.23 -33.87
CA ARG A 59 45.21 4.15 -34.95
C ARG A 59 44.06 4.32 -35.93
N ASP A 60 44.13 5.37 -36.74
CA ASP A 60 43.21 5.56 -37.86
C ASP A 60 43.44 4.47 -38.92
N PHE A 61 42.37 4.02 -39.57
CA PHE A 61 42.46 2.99 -40.60
C PHE A 61 41.29 3.07 -41.59
N ASP A 62 41.53 2.52 -42.77
CA ASP A 62 40.52 2.35 -43.79
C ASP A 62 40.18 0.86 -43.91
N SER A 63 38.89 0.55 -44.08
CA SER A 63 38.42 -0.81 -44.27
C SER A 63 37.58 -0.92 -45.53
N SER A 64 37.81 -1.99 -46.29
CA SER A 64 36.92 -2.42 -47.37
C SER A 64 36.08 -3.64 -46.98
N GLU A 65 36.30 -4.20 -45.79
CA GLU A 65 35.61 -5.38 -45.28
C GLU A 65 34.45 -5.00 -44.36
N SER A 66 33.35 -5.77 -44.43
CA SER A 66 32.21 -5.60 -43.53
C SER A 66 32.51 -6.21 -42.15
N ILE A 67 32.20 -5.46 -41.10
CA ILE A 67 32.30 -5.86 -39.70
C ILE A 67 30.93 -6.35 -39.25
N LYS A 68 30.82 -7.66 -38.99
CA LYS A 68 29.60 -8.28 -38.46
C LYS A 68 29.80 -8.69 -37.00
N ILE A 69 29.00 -8.12 -36.10
CA ILE A 69 28.98 -8.46 -34.68
C ILE A 69 27.72 -9.29 -34.42
N SER A 70 27.88 -10.56 -34.05
CA SER A 70 26.76 -11.50 -33.86
C SER A 70 26.68 -12.07 -32.46
N GLY A 71 25.50 -12.00 -31.82
CA GLY A 71 25.19 -12.77 -30.61
C GLY A 71 25.96 -12.40 -29.34
N LYS A 72 26.64 -11.24 -29.30
CA LYS A 72 27.50 -10.81 -28.19
C LYS A 72 27.29 -9.36 -27.80
N THR A 73 27.68 -9.03 -26.58
CA THR A 73 27.83 -7.69 -26.05
C THR A 73 29.27 -7.23 -26.24
N ILE A 74 29.51 -6.04 -26.78
CA ILE A 74 30.88 -5.53 -26.99
C ILE A 74 30.92 -4.01 -26.85
N THR A 75 32.03 -3.50 -26.32
CA THR A 75 32.35 -2.07 -26.32
C THR A 75 33.54 -1.80 -27.24
N LEU A 76 33.35 -0.94 -28.25
CA LEU A 76 34.42 -0.41 -29.08
C LEU A 76 34.81 0.99 -28.57
N LYS A 77 36.02 1.13 -28.05
CA LYS A 77 36.61 2.43 -27.70
C LYS A 77 37.42 2.94 -28.87
N GLY A 78 36.91 3.96 -29.55
CA GLY A 78 37.56 4.61 -30.67
C GLY A 78 38.75 5.48 -30.28
N ASN A 79 38.88 5.94 -29.04
CA ASN A 79 39.99 6.78 -28.57
C ASN A 79 40.26 8.02 -29.46
N GLY A 80 39.20 8.61 -30.00
CA GLY A 80 39.24 9.76 -30.92
C GLY A 80 39.82 9.45 -32.29
N LYS A 81 39.85 8.17 -32.71
CA LYS A 81 40.38 7.73 -34.00
C LYS A 81 39.31 7.76 -35.09
N ASN A 82 39.78 7.64 -36.33
CA ASN A 82 38.96 7.66 -37.53
C ASN A 82 38.95 6.29 -38.23
N GLU A 83 37.78 5.87 -38.66
CA GLU A 83 37.60 4.71 -39.53
C GLU A 83 36.82 5.11 -40.80
N THR A 84 37.38 4.78 -41.97
CA THR A 84 36.73 5.03 -43.27
C THR A 84 36.37 3.73 -43.97
N PHE A 85 35.10 3.59 -44.35
CA PHE A 85 34.62 2.52 -45.21
C PHE A 85 34.38 3.04 -46.62
N THR A 86 34.99 2.40 -47.62
CA THR A 86 34.83 2.79 -49.04
C THR A 86 34.23 1.67 -49.87
N GLY A 87 33.06 1.92 -50.49
CA GLY A 87 32.44 1.00 -51.46
C GLY A 87 31.88 -0.32 -50.90
N THR A 88 32.02 -0.56 -49.59
CA THR A 88 31.55 -1.77 -48.91
C THR A 88 30.04 -1.70 -48.66
N ALA A 89 29.27 -2.70 -49.08
CA ALA A 89 27.86 -2.79 -48.70
C ALA A 89 27.72 -3.19 -47.22
N ASN A 90 26.90 -2.46 -46.46
CA ASN A 90 26.63 -2.72 -45.04
C ASN A 90 27.92 -2.91 -44.21
N PRO A 91 28.78 -1.87 -44.12
CA PRO A 91 30.10 -2.01 -43.50
C PRO A 91 30.04 -2.38 -42.02
N PHE A 92 28.96 -2.03 -41.31
CA PHE A 92 28.79 -2.41 -39.92
C PHE A 92 27.43 -3.07 -39.70
N VAL A 93 27.43 -4.33 -39.26
CA VAL A 93 26.21 -5.11 -39.02
C VAL A 93 26.14 -5.57 -37.57
N VAL A 94 25.18 -5.03 -36.82
CA VAL A 94 24.83 -5.44 -35.46
C VAL A 94 23.72 -6.48 -35.55
N HIS A 95 24.07 -7.73 -35.27
CA HIS A 95 23.21 -8.89 -35.52
C HIS A 95 22.93 -9.63 -34.22
N ASP A 96 21.70 -9.55 -33.69
CA ASP A 96 21.34 -10.18 -32.41
C ASP A 96 22.34 -9.86 -31.28
N ALA A 97 22.85 -8.62 -31.22
CA ALA A 97 23.99 -8.19 -30.41
C ALA A 97 23.74 -6.87 -29.66
N HIS A 98 24.56 -6.59 -28.64
CA HIS A 98 24.57 -5.32 -27.92
C HIS A 98 25.91 -4.61 -28.13
N VAL A 99 25.92 -3.51 -28.87
CA VAL A 99 27.16 -2.83 -29.26
C VAL A 99 27.16 -1.41 -28.71
N THR A 100 28.23 -1.05 -28.01
CA THR A 100 28.52 0.34 -27.65
C THR A 100 29.77 0.80 -28.38
N ILE A 101 29.70 1.91 -29.12
CA ILE A 101 30.85 2.55 -29.75
C ILE A 101 31.05 3.90 -29.06
N LYS A 102 32.28 4.18 -28.63
CA LYS A 102 32.65 5.41 -27.96
C LYS A 102 33.75 6.16 -28.68
N ASP A 103 33.68 7.48 -28.73
CA ASP A 103 34.79 8.35 -29.17
C ASP A 103 35.38 7.95 -30.53
N LEU A 104 34.54 7.60 -31.50
CA LEU A 104 34.98 7.17 -32.83
C LEU A 104 34.35 8.04 -33.92
N THR A 105 35.16 8.40 -34.91
CA THR A 105 34.68 9.02 -36.16
C THR A 105 34.59 7.96 -37.25
N LEU A 106 33.40 7.79 -37.83
CA LEU A 106 33.09 6.80 -38.85
C LEU A 106 32.65 7.51 -40.12
N THR A 107 33.35 7.26 -41.21
CA THR A 107 33.02 7.82 -42.52
C THR A 107 32.70 6.69 -43.50
N TYR A 108 31.55 6.76 -44.16
CA TYR A 108 31.13 5.80 -45.16
C TYR A 108 30.87 6.47 -46.51
N THR A 109 31.74 6.16 -47.49
CA THR A 109 31.77 6.79 -48.82
C THR A 109 31.71 5.76 -49.95
N GLY A 110 31.17 6.14 -51.11
CA GLY A 110 31.11 5.31 -52.32
C GLY A 110 30.13 4.14 -52.27
N GLY A 111 29.31 4.04 -51.21
CA GLY A 111 28.36 2.96 -51.01
C GLY A 111 26.89 3.38 -51.19
N THR A 112 26.06 2.44 -51.64
CA THR A 112 24.62 2.66 -51.87
C THR A 112 23.71 2.13 -50.76
N ASP A 113 24.28 1.39 -49.80
CA ASP A 113 23.57 0.76 -48.68
C ASP A 113 23.74 1.55 -47.37
N ALA A 114 23.40 0.94 -46.22
CA ALA A 114 23.47 1.59 -44.90
C ALA A 114 24.85 1.45 -44.26
N ALA A 115 25.38 2.51 -43.62
CA ALA A 115 26.59 2.46 -42.82
C ALA A 115 26.46 1.47 -41.65
N PHE A 116 25.30 1.51 -40.97
CA PHE A 116 24.94 0.59 -39.90
C PHE A 116 23.68 -0.17 -40.24
N VAL A 117 23.72 -1.49 -40.08
CA VAL A 117 22.54 -2.35 -40.13
C VAL A 117 22.31 -2.95 -38.74
N ILE A 118 21.15 -2.69 -38.17
CA ILE A 118 20.66 -3.29 -36.94
C ILE A 118 19.67 -4.38 -37.32
N ARG A 119 20.01 -5.64 -37.03
CA ARG A 119 19.36 -6.79 -37.66
C ARG A 119 19.02 -7.91 -36.68
N VAL A 120 17.86 -8.51 -36.90
CA VAL A 120 17.37 -9.74 -36.23
C VAL A 120 17.25 -10.86 -37.27
N GLU A 121 17.98 -11.99 -37.15
CA GLU A 121 17.82 -13.15 -38.07
C GLU A 121 17.77 -14.56 -37.43
N THR A 122 18.19 -14.82 -36.19
CA THR A 122 18.25 -16.22 -35.71
C THR A 122 16.89 -16.83 -35.29
N GLU A 123 16.65 -18.10 -35.67
CA GLU A 123 15.47 -18.90 -35.30
C GLU A 123 15.43 -19.33 -33.82
N ASN A 124 16.53 -19.18 -33.11
CA ASN A 124 16.66 -19.56 -31.71
C ASN A 124 17.20 -18.36 -30.93
N ASN A 125 16.44 -17.93 -29.91
CA ASN A 125 16.72 -16.87 -28.94
C ASN A 125 16.02 -15.53 -29.18
N VAL A 126 14.69 -15.54 -28.98
CA VAL A 126 14.14 -14.61 -27.98
C VAL A 126 14.86 -14.93 -26.66
N ARG A 127 16.01 -14.30 -26.38
CA ARG A 127 16.44 -14.18 -24.98
C ARG A 127 15.43 -13.25 -24.32
N ASP A 128 14.40 -13.82 -23.70
CA ASP A 128 13.54 -13.17 -22.70
C ASP A 128 13.04 -11.75 -22.99
N GLY A 129 12.70 -11.41 -24.24
CA GLY A 129 12.21 -10.06 -24.56
C GLY A 129 13.26 -8.94 -24.35
N ALA A 130 14.55 -9.26 -24.26
CA ALA A 130 15.63 -8.28 -24.22
C ALA A 130 15.76 -7.59 -25.59
N ALA A 131 15.87 -6.26 -25.58
CA ALA A 131 16.04 -5.48 -26.80
C ALA A 131 17.51 -5.46 -27.22
N LEU A 132 17.83 -5.88 -28.44
CA LEU A 132 19.17 -5.66 -29.00
C LEU A 132 19.45 -4.15 -29.10
N SER A 133 20.72 -3.76 -29.02
CA SER A 133 21.06 -2.34 -28.91
C SER A 133 22.31 -1.93 -29.67
N LEU A 134 22.25 -0.78 -30.34
CA LEU A 134 23.41 0.00 -30.78
C LEU A 134 23.43 1.33 -30.01
N VAL A 135 24.52 1.58 -29.29
CA VAL A 135 24.78 2.83 -28.58
C VAL A 135 25.98 3.51 -29.20
N LEU A 136 25.80 4.74 -29.68
CA LEU A 136 26.87 5.63 -30.09
C LEU A 136 27.02 6.72 -29.02
N ASP A 137 28.23 6.83 -28.47
CA ASP A 137 28.55 7.66 -27.31
C ASP A 137 29.72 8.59 -27.66
N ASN A 138 29.45 9.88 -27.83
CA ASN A 138 30.43 10.86 -28.32
C ASN A 138 31.07 10.46 -29.67
N CYS A 139 30.28 9.94 -30.60
CA CYS A 139 30.75 9.52 -31.93
C CYS A 139 30.41 10.53 -33.02
N THR A 140 31.17 10.52 -34.12
CA THR A 140 30.79 11.22 -35.35
C THR A 140 30.56 10.20 -36.46
N VAL A 141 29.39 10.20 -37.09
CA VAL A 141 29.07 9.31 -38.23
C VAL A 141 28.74 10.17 -39.44
N THR A 142 29.48 9.99 -40.52
CA THR A 142 29.18 10.60 -41.83
C THR A 142 28.92 9.51 -42.84
N SER A 143 27.76 9.55 -43.51
CA SER A 143 27.42 8.60 -44.58
C SER A 143 26.98 9.34 -45.84
N GLU A 144 27.39 8.87 -47.02
CA GLU A 144 26.87 9.44 -48.26
C GLU A 144 25.39 9.11 -48.49
N SER A 145 24.93 7.91 -48.15
CA SER A 145 23.56 7.48 -48.46
C SER A 145 22.72 7.28 -47.20
N LEU A 146 22.83 6.11 -46.57
CA LEU A 146 22.00 5.72 -45.43
C LEU A 146 22.86 5.52 -44.18
N ALA A 147 22.54 6.20 -43.06
CA ALA A 147 23.26 5.98 -41.81
C ALA A 147 22.86 4.68 -41.12
N PHE A 148 21.56 4.45 -40.91
CA PHE A 148 21.03 3.31 -40.17
C PHE A 148 19.93 2.58 -40.92
N LYS A 149 20.00 1.25 -40.92
CA LYS A 149 18.92 0.39 -41.38
C LYS A 149 18.50 -0.55 -40.26
N SER A 150 17.23 -0.47 -39.87
CA SER A 150 16.60 -1.44 -38.97
C SER A 150 15.94 -2.53 -39.81
N GLN A 151 16.35 -3.79 -39.61
CA GLN A 151 15.87 -4.94 -40.39
C GLN A 151 15.39 -6.10 -39.50
N ALA A 152 14.31 -6.75 -39.92
CA ALA A 152 13.92 -8.09 -39.46
C ALA A 152 13.26 -8.88 -40.60
N TYR A 153 13.60 -10.16 -40.71
CA TYR A 153 13.07 -11.08 -41.72
C TYR A 153 12.00 -11.99 -41.09
N ASN A 154 10.71 -11.73 -41.36
CA ASN A 154 9.58 -12.56 -40.89
C ASN A 154 9.52 -12.87 -39.37
N LYS A 155 10.16 -12.06 -38.50
CA LYS A 155 10.19 -12.23 -37.04
C LYS A 155 9.79 -10.95 -36.31
N THR A 156 9.43 -11.07 -35.03
CA THR A 156 9.11 -9.92 -34.16
C THR A 156 10.20 -9.72 -33.11
N GLY A 157 10.64 -8.47 -32.89
CA GLY A 157 11.70 -8.16 -31.91
C GLY A 157 11.79 -6.67 -31.56
N LYS A 158 12.41 -6.35 -30.43
CA LYS A 158 12.68 -4.97 -30.00
C LYS A 158 14.13 -4.58 -30.32
N GLN A 159 14.33 -3.41 -30.92
CA GLN A 159 15.64 -2.83 -31.23
C GLN A 159 15.76 -1.47 -30.57
N VAL A 160 16.95 -1.14 -30.07
CA VAL A 160 17.28 0.16 -29.47
C VAL A 160 18.45 0.78 -30.23
N LEU A 161 18.27 2.01 -30.68
CA LEU A 161 19.35 2.88 -31.17
C LEU A 161 19.46 4.07 -30.22
N LYS A 162 20.61 4.23 -29.56
CA LYS A 162 20.87 5.38 -28.70
C LYS A 162 22.05 6.18 -29.22
N LEU A 163 21.82 7.48 -29.41
CA LEU A 163 22.84 8.48 -29.73
C LEU A 163 22.96 9.37 -28.50
N GLN A 164 24.15 9.42 -27.88
CA GLN A 164 24.34 10.14 -26.62
C GLN A 164 25.64 10.96 -26.57
N ASN A 165 25.69 11.89 -25.61
CA ASN A 165 26.90 12.63 -25.21
C ASN A 165 27.61 13.34 -26.36
N GLY A 166 26.88 14.13 -27.14
CA GLY A 166 27.47 14.92 -28.24
C GLY A 166 27.64 14.14 -29.54
N THR A 167 27.05 12.94 -29.67
CA THR A 167 27.10 12.17 -30.91
C THR A 167 26.50 12.98 -32.07
N SER A 168 27.20 12.99 -33.21
CA SER A 168 26.76 13.66 -34.44
C SER A 168 26.63 12.64 -35.57
N VAL A 169 25.42 12.49 -36.11
CA VAL A 169 25.18 11.66 -37.31
C VAL A 169 24.75 12.56 -38.44
N ASN A 170 25.49 12.53 -39.55
CA ASN A 170 25.22 13.33 -40.72
C ASN A 170 25.20 12.48 -41.99
N THR A 171 24.23 12.70 -42.87
CA THR A 171 24.28 12.18 -44.23
C THR A 171 24.51 13.29 -45.25
N ILE A 172 25.27 13.02 -46.31
CA ILE A 172 25.81 14.07 -47.21
C ILE A 172 25.63 13.83 -48.71
N GLY A 173 25.25 12.64 -49.16
CA GLY A 173 25.08 12.34 -50.59
C GLY A 173 23.74 12.82 -51.12
N THR A 174 23.52 12.69 -52.42
CA THR A 174 22.37 13.28 -53.13
C THR A 174 21.04 12.58 -52.86
N ASN A 175 21.08 11.33 -52.39
CA ASN A 175 19.90 10.49 -52.09
C ASN A 175 19.91 9.93 -50.66
N ASP A 176 20.03 10.81 -49.68
CA ASP A 176 20.32 10.43 -48.30
C ASP A 176 19.11 10.30 -47.36
N THR A 177 19.27 9.46 -46.34
CA THR A 177 18.34 9.35 -45.21
C THR A 177 19.06 8.80 -43.97
N ILE A 178 18.63 9.17 -42.77
CA ILE A 178 19.32 8.73 -41.56
C ILE A 178 18.87 7.32 -41.18
N LEU A 179 17.58 7.06 -41.20
CA LEU A 179 17.06 5.78 -40.74
C LEU A 179 15.98 5.25 -41.66
N VAL A 180 16.16 4.01 -42.10
CA VAL A 180 15.09 3.23 -42.73
C VAL A 180 14.75 2.04 -41.85
N ASN A 181 13.49 1.93 -41.43
CA ASN A 181 12.94 0.71 -40.86
C ASN A 181 12.35 -0.16 -41.98
N ASP A 182 13.11 -1.17 -42.40
CA ASP A 182 12.84 -2.05 -43.54
C ASP A 182 12.74 -3.51 -43.06
N SER A 183 11.56 -3.89 -42.60
CA SER A 183 11.28 -5.26 -42.15
C SER A 183 10.69 -6.07 -43.31
N ASN A 184 11.44 -7.05 -43.81
CA ASN A 184 11.00 -7.98 -44.85
C ASN A 184 9.99 -8.99 -44.28
N GLY A 185 8.78 -8.52 -43.95
CA GLY A 185 7.66 -9.34 -43.44
C GLY A 185 7.62 -9.53 -41.91
N GLY A 186 8.62 -9.06 -41.14
CA GLY A 186 8.66 -9.13 -39.67
C GLY A 186 8.11 -7.88 -38.95
N GLY A 187 7.81 -7.97 -37.65
CA GLY A 187 7.35 -6.86 -36.80
C GLY A 187 8.47 -6.29 -35.92
N VAL A 188 9.10 -5.17 -36.29
CA VAL A 188 10.14 -4.54 -35.45
C VAL A 188 9.54 -3.43 -34.59
N ASN A 189 9.73 -3.54 -33.27
CA ASN A 189 9.56 -2.44 -32.34
C ASN A 189 10.90 -1.70 -32.20
N LEU A 190 11.00 -0.51 -32.75
CA LEU A 190 12.23 0.29 -32.76
C LEU A 190 12.11 1.44 -31.77
N GLU A 191 13.09 1.57 -30.88
CA GLU A 191 13.25 2.70 -30.00
C GLU A 191 14.52 3.47 -30.38
N VAL A 192 14.37 4.73 -30.79
CA VAL A 192 15.47 5.64 -31.09
C VAL A 192 15.53 6.70 -30.01
N THR A 193 16.69 6.90 -29.41
CA THR A 193 16.92 7.98 -28.44
C THR A 193 18.05 8.88 -28.93
N VAL A 194 17.76 10.17 -29.02
CA VAL A 194 18.71 11.24 -29.35
C VAL A 194 18.87 12.11 -28.10
N ASP A 195 19.94 11.87 -27.36
CA ASP A 195 20.24 12.44 -26.05
C ASP A 195 21.47 13.36 -26.16
N ASN A 196 21.28 14.67 -26.02
CA ASN A 196 22.34 15.66 -26.20
C ASN A 196 23.18 15.42 -27.48
N SER A 197 22.52 15.12 -28.60
CA SER A 197 23.15 14.63 -29.83
C SER A 197 22.48 15.25 -31.06
N THR A 198 23.21 15.34 -32.17
CA THR A 198 22.71 15.94 -33.42
C THR A 198 22.56 14.89 -34.51
N VAL A 199 21.40 14.90 -35.17
CA VAL A 199 21.10 14.02 -36.31
C VAL A 199 20.69 14.89 -37.49
N LYS A 200 21.45 14.84 -38.57
CA LYS A 200 21.26 15.69 -39.74
C LYS A 200 21.20 14.88 -41.02
N LYS A 201 20.13 15.08 -41.78
CA LYS A 201 20.08 14.75 -43.21
C LYS A 201 20.40 16.01 -43.99
N SER A 202 21.42 15.98 -44.85
CA SER A 202 21.89 17.18 -45.59
C SER A 202 21.22 17.35 -46.94
N ASN A 203 20.80 16.27 -47.61
CA ASN A 203 20.08 16.38 -48.87
C ASN A 203 18.74 15.63 -48.80
N GLY A 204 18.13 15.27 -49.92
CA GLY A 204 16.85 14.57 -49.95
C GLY A 204 16.58 14.00 -51.34
N ALA A 205 16.14 12.74 -51.38
CA ALA A 205 15.93 11.96 -52.59
C ALA A 205 14.46 11.96 -53.04
N THR A 206 14.23 11.67 -54.32
CA THR A 206 12.91 11.26 -54.85
C THR A 206 12.37 9.98 -54.20
N ASN A 207 13.23 9.03 -53.82
CA ASN A 207 12.85 7.74 -53.24
C ASN A 207 12.88 7.69 -51.70
N ASN A 208 13.60 8.64 -51.07
CA ASN A 208 13.83 8.72 -49.63
C ASN A 208 13.51 10.13 -49.10
N PRO A 209 12.22 10.46 -48.90
CA PRO A 209 11.80 11.83 -48.61
C PRO A 209 12.05 12.28 -47.16
N ALA A 210 12.65 11.46 -46.29
CA ALA A 210 12.64 11.74 -44.85
C ALA A 210 13.95 11.53 -44.09
N LEU A 211 14.07 12.18 -42.93
CA LEU A 211 15.13 11.90 -41.94
C LEU A 211 14.95 10.48 -41.37
N PHE A 212 13.74 10.18 -40.90
CA PHE A 212 13.31 8.85 -40.45
C PHE A 212 12.22 8.31 -41.37
N MET A 213 12.56 7.25 -42.11
CA MET A 213 11.63 6.51 -42.96
C MET A 213 11.14 5.25 -42.27
N ILE A 214 9.82 5.17 -42.10
CA ILE A 214 9.14 4.06 -41.44
C ILE A 214 8.32 3.33 -42.50
N ASN A 215 8.90 2.29 -43.09
CA ASN A 215 8.22 1.48 -44.10
C ASN A 215 7.34 0.43 -43.42
N GLY A 216 6.04 0.48 -43.70
CA GLY A 216 5.04 -0.48 -43.29
C GLY A 216 5.19 -1.82 -44.00
N ASN A 217 4.63 -2.86 -43.40
CA ASN A 217 4.68 -4.22 -43.93
C ASN A 217 3.62 -4.49 -45.02
N LYS A 218 3.70 -5.70 -45.59
CA LYS A 218 2.53 -6.36 -46.21
C LYS A 218 1.36 -6.37 -45.21
N ALA A 219 0.13 -6.25 -45.72
CA ALA A 219 -1.09 -6.02 -44.94
C ALA A 219 -1.36 -7.03 -43.80
N GLU A 220 -0.74 -8.21 -43.83
CA GLU A 220 -0.97 -9.32 -42.89
C GLU A 220 0.07 -9.41 -41.75
N ALA A 221 1.03 -8.49 -41.67
CA ALA A 221 2.11 -8.57 -40.70
C ALA A 221 1.77 -7.93 -39.33
N PRO A 222 2.41 -8.35 -38.23
CA PRO A 222 2.24 -7.77 -36.89
C PRO A 222 2.58 -6.27 -36.84
N GLU A 223 2.00 -5.57 -35.84
CA GLU A 223 2.20 -4.14 -35.62
C GLU A 223 3.68 -3.77 -35.43
N LYS A 224 4.09 -2.65 -36.03
CA LYS A 224 5.40 -2.03 -35.82
C LYS A 224 5.25 -0.78 -34.97
N ASN A 225 5.89 -0.75 -33.80
CA ASN A 225 5.96 0.44 -32.97
C ASN A 225 7.32 1.11 -33.12
N VAL A 226 7.34 2.34 -33.63
CA VAL A 226 8.54 3.18 -33.64
C VAL A 226 8.37 4.26 -32.59
N THR A 227 9.26 4.28 -31.60
CA THR A 227 9.34 5.34 -30.59
C THR A 227 10.61 6.15 -30.82
N VAL A 228 10.47 7.48 -30.91
CA VAL A 228 11.60 8.41 -31.03
C VAL A 228 11.58 9.34 -29.81
N ASN A 229 12.64 9.29 -29.01
CA ASN A 229 12.86 10.16 -27.87
C ASN A 229 13.93 11.19 -28.23
N VAL A 230 13.62 12.47 -28.12
CA VAL A 230 14.60 13.57 -28.28
C VAL A 230 14.65 14.32 -26.96
N ILE A 231 15.80 14.26 -26.31
CA ILE A 231 15.96 14.70 -24.92
C ILE A 231 17.30 15.40 -24.69
N ASN A 232 17.41 16.14 -23.59
CA ASN A 232 18.62 16.79 -23.09
C ASN A 232 19.37 17.61 -24.15
N GLY A 233 18.65 18.38 -24.98
CA GLY A 233 19.22 19.19 -26.05
C GLY A 233 19.45 18.44 -27.37
N GLY A 234 18.88 17.24 -27.54
CA GLY A 234 18.88 16.53 -28.81
C GLY A 234 18.34 17.38 -29.97
N HIS A 235 19.00 17.31 -31.12
CA HIS A 235 18.72 18.15 -32.29
C HIS A 235 18.53 17.31 -33.56
N LEU A 236 17.33 17.35 -34.13
CA LEU A 236 17.00 16.72 -35.40
C LEU A 236 16.96 17.77 -36.51
N VAL A 237 17.77 17.60 -37.56
CA VAL A 237 17.89 18.53 -38.68
C VAL A 237 17.54 17.82 -39.98
N CYS A 238 16.47 18.27 -40.64
CA CYS A 238 16.05 17.75 -41.93
C CYS A 238 16.20 18.83 -43.00
N ALA A 239 17.24 18.72 -43.82
CA ALA A 239 17.45 19.58 -44.98
C ALA A 239 16.75 19.04 -46.24
N ASN A 240 16.42 19.96 -47.14
CA ASN A 240 15.88 19.66 -48.47
C ASN A 240 17.06 19.39 -49.45
N GLY A 241 16.97 18.37 -50.32
CA GLY A 241 18.06 18.03 -51.27
C GLY A 241 18.29 19.02 -52.41
N THR A 242 18.84 18.54 -53.53
CA THR A 242 19.02 19.27 -54.83
C THR A 242 18.26 18.63 -56.01
N ASP A 243 17.49 17.54 -55.80
CA ASP A 243 16.91 16.70 -56.87
C ASP A 243 15.70 17.34 -57.62
N THR A 244 15.89 17.71 -58.89
CA THR A 244 14.87 18.35 -59.73
C THR A 244 13.91 17.39 -60.44
N SER A 245 13.96 16.08 -60.19
CA SER A 245 13.16 15.11 -60.95
C SER A 245 11.69 15.01 -60.48
N ALA A 246 10.79 15.43 -61.38
CA ALA A 246 9.36 15.50 -61.14
C ALA A 246 8.67 14.15 -61.42
N SER A 247 8.47 13.34 -60.38
CA SER A 247 7.44 12.31 -60.40
C SER A 247 6.78 12.22 -59.01
N CYS A 248 5.49 11.95 -59.03
CA CYS A 248 4.54 12.09 -57.94
C CYS A 248 4.96 11.41 -56.61
N GLY A 249 5.27 12.21 -55.57
CA GLY A 249 5.36 11.74 -54.17
C GLY A 249 6.38 12.46 -53.26
N SER A 250 7.37 13.17 -53.80
CA SER A 250 8.53 13.68 -53.06
C SER A 250 8.23 14.91 -52.19
N GLY A 251 7.96 14.67 -50.90
CA GLY A 251 8.05 15.67 -49.83
C GLY A 251 9.40 15.64 -49.11
N ASN A 252 9.61 16.58 -48.20
CA ASN A 252 10.67 16.56 -47.21
C ASN A 252 10.04 16.47 -45.83
N TYR A 253 10.33 15.36 -45.16
CA TYR A 253 9.72 15.00 -43.89
C TYR A 253 10.79 14.72 -42.84
N MET A 254 10.57 15.14 -41.60
CA MET A 254 11.41 14.61 -40.53
C MET A 254 11.04 13.15 -40.25
N PHE A 255 9.75 12.86 -40.13
CA PHE A 255 9.21 11.52 -39.96
C PHE A 255 8.27 11.17 -41.12
N TYR A 256 8.49 10.03 -41.77
CA TYR A 256 7.63 9.58 -42.87
C TYR A 256 7.21 8.13 -42.72
N GLY A 257 5.90 7.89 -42.63
CA GLY A 257 5.32 6.55 -42.61
C GLY A 257 4.78 6.13 -43.98
N ARG A 258 5.25 5.01 -44.52
CA ARG A 258 4.85 4.48 -45.83
C ARG A 258 4.27 3.08 -45.72
N GLY A 259 2.96 2.85 -45.81
CA GLY A 259 2.43 1.48 -45.80
C GLY A 259 0.97 1.31 -45.37
N THR A 260 0.60 0.06 -45.02
CA THR A 260 -0.75 -0.37 -44.62
C THR A 260 -0.98 -0.22 -43.09
N ALA A 261 -2.22 -0.44 -42.62
CA ALA A 261 -2.81 -0.05 -41.32
C ALA A 261 -2.12 -0.44 -39.98
N ASN A 262 -0.93 -1.05 -39.98
CA ASN A 262 -0.28 -1.68 -38.80
C ASN A 262 1.02 -0.99 -38.34
N THR A 263 1.21 0.30 -38.63
CA THR A 263 2.38 1.08 -38.15
C THR A 263 1.94 2.09 -37.09
N VAL A 264 2.70 2.21 -35.99
CA VAL A 264 2.50 3.17 -34.90
C VAL A 264 3.77 4.00 -34.71
N LEU A 265 3.64 5.32 -34.66
CA LEU A 265 4.73 6.24 -34.39
C LEU A 265 4.46 7.01 -33.10
N LYS A 266 5.40 6.97 -32.16
CA LYS A 266 5.39 7.79 -30.95
C LYS A 266 6.62 8.68 -30.93
N VAL A 267 6.42 9.99 -30.82
CA VAL A 267 7.49 10.97 -30.70
C VAL A 267 7.38 11.61 -29.31
N ASN A 268 8.45 11.52 -28.52
CA ASN A 268 8.53 12.12 -27.19
C ASN A 268 9.64 13.18 -27.21
N LEU A 269 9.28 14.41 -26.87
CA LEU A 269 10.16 15.58 -26.88
C LEU A 269 10.14 16.23 -25.50
N ASP A 270 11.31 16.44 -24.90
CA ASP A 270 11.40 17.30 -23.72
C ASP A 270 11.47 18.79 -24.10
N ALA A 271 11.46 19.67 -23.10
CA ALA A 271 11.48 21.13 -23.32
C ALA A 271 12.77 21.66 -23.98
N THR A 272 13.84 20.86 -24.01
CA THR A 272 15.15 21.23 -24.56
C THR A 272 15.37 20.70 -25.97
N ALA A 273 14.54 19.77 -26.44
CA ALA A 273 14.61 19.19 -27.78
C ALA A 273 14.44 20.25 -28.88
N VAL A 274 15.18 20.07 -29.97
CA VAL A 274 15.10 20.93 -31.16
C VAL A 274 14.83 20.10 -32.41
N LEU A 275 13.80 20.48 -33.16
CA LEU A 275 13.48 19.90 -34.47
C LEU A 275 13.59 21.01 -35.51
N GLU A 276 14.41 20.84 -36.53
CA GLU A 276 14.66 21.86 -37.55
C GLU A 276 14.41 21.34 -38.98
N LEU A 277 13.57 22.07 -39.72
CA LEU A 277 13.51 22.01 -41.18
C LEU A 277 14.50 23.04 -41.76
N ALA A 278 15.70 22.57 -42.08
CA ALA A 278 16.84 23.41 -42.46
C ALA A 278 16.89 23.72 -43.96
N GLN A 279 17.88 24.55 -44.35
CA GLN A 279 18.11 24.98 -45.73
C GLN A 279 18.36 23.79 -46.66
N GLY A 280 17.79 23.86 -47.87
CA GLY A 280 18.10 22.95 -48.96
C GLY A 280 18.02 23.62 -50.32
N ALA A 281 18.90 23.23 -51.24
CA ALA A 281 19.10 23.91 -52.52
C ALA A 281 18.08 23.56 -53.63
N ASN A 282 17.13 22.64 -53.37
CA ASN A 282 16.13 22.19 -54.36
C ASN A 282 14.88 23.10 -54.42
N THR A 283 14.52 23.48 -55.64
CA THR A 283 13.34 24.30 -55.96
C THR A 283 12.05 23.51 -56.20
N ALA A 284 12.10 22.16 -56.24
CA ALA A 284 11.00 21.31 -56.72
C ALA A 284 10.21 20.52 -55.65
N VAL A 285 10.47 20.70 -54.36
CA VAL A 285 9.80 19.94 -53.27
C VAL A 285 8.33 20.33 -53.12
N LYS A 286 7.40 19.35 -53.16
CA LYS A 286 5.95 19.59 -53.11
C LYS A 286 5.38 19.73 -51.69
N TYR A 287 5.97 19.02 -50.73
CA TYR A 287 5.56 19.04 -49.32
C TYR A 287 6.77 19.24 -48.42
N ASN A 288 6.72 20.18 -47.48
CA ASN A 288 7.76 20.38 -46.47
C ASN A 288 7.09 20.37 -45.10
N SER A 289 7.34 19.34 -44.29
CA SER A 289 6.64 19.12 -43.03
C SER A 289 7.54 18.35 -42.07
N PHE A 290 7.27 18.42 -40.78
CA PHE A 290 7.92 17.53 -39.82
C PHE A 290 7.41 16.10 -39.93
N MET A 291 6.18 15.89 -40.44
CA MET A 291 5.57 14.57 -40.51
C MET A 291 4.82 14.36 -41.83
N GLY A 292 4.88 13.13 -42.36
CA GLY A 292 4.13 12.74 -43.55
C GLY A 292 3.75 11.25 -43.60
N PHE A 293 2.66 10.94 -44.30
CA PHE A 293 2.13 9.57 -44.40
C PHE A 293 1.63 9.25 -45.81
N SER A 294 1.85 8.02 -46.27
CA SER A 294 1.29 7.50 -47.53
C SER A 294 0.90 6.03 -47.43
N ASP A 295 0.00 5.59 -48.33
CA ASP A 295 -0.20 4.16 -48.59
C ASP A 295 1.04 3.51 -49.23
N ALA A 296 0.95 2.20 -49.48
CA ALA A 296 2.00 1.42 -50.12
C ALA A 296 2.35 1.91 -51.55
N ASN A 297 1.42 2.58 -52.23
CA ASN A 297 1.59 3.11 -53.58
C ASN A 297 2.08 4.57 -53.59
N GLY A 298 2.40 5.15 -52.43
CA GLY A 298 2.88 6.53 -52.31
C GLY A 298 1.79 7.59 -52.39
N LYS A 299 0.50 7.20 -52.35
CA LYS A 299 -0.61 8.14 -52.27
C LYS A 299 -0.85 8.54 -50.81
N PRO A 300 -1.06 9.83 -50.49
CA PRO A 300 -1.46 10.24 -49.14
C PRO A 300 -2.73 9.47 -48.72
N THR A 301 -2.68 8.80 -47.58
CA THR A 301 -3.83 8.06 -47.02
C THR A 301 -3.80 8.08 -45.51
N GLN A 302 -4.95 7.81 -44.89
CA GLN A 302 -5.17 7.70 -43.45
C GLN A 302 -4.53 6.41 -42.82
N GLY A 303 -3.47 5.88 -43.42
CA GLY A 303 -2.98 4.51 -43.24
C GLY A 303 -2.08 4.22 -42.02
N VAL A 304 -1.84 5.16 -41.11
CA VAL A 304 -1.13 4.93 -39.84
C VAL A 304 -2.14 5.18 -38.71
N LYS A 305 -2.59 4.11 -38.04
CA LYS A 305 -3.69 4.16 -37.04
C LYS A 305 -3.41 5.15 -35.91
N THR A 306 -2.16 5.38 -35.51
CA THR A 306 -1.81 6.33 -34.43
C THR A 306 -0.39 6.90 -34.61
N ALA A 307 -0.31 8.21 -34.86
CA ALA A 307 0.88 9.00 -34.61
C ALA A 307 0.63 9.86 -33.37
N THR A 308 1.40 9.62 -32.30
CA THR A 308 1.26 10.35 -31.03
C THR A 308 2.48 11.25 -30.82
N LEU A 309 2.24 12.52 -30.53
CA LEU A 309 3.27 13.46 -30.12
C LEU A 309 3.08 13.81 -28.64
N ASN A 310 4.11 13.54 -27.84
CA ASN A 310 4.24 14.05 -26.48
C ASN A 310 5.31 15.13 -26.48
N ASP A 311 4.89 16.39 -26.54
CA ASP A 311 5.77 17.55 -26.57
C ASP A 311 5.66 18.33 -25.26
N MET A 312 6.77 18.38 -24.49
CA MET A 312 6.86 19.09 -23.22
C MET A 312 7.38 20.53 -23.35
N GLY A 313 7.30 21.13 -24.55
CA GLY A 313 7.73 22.51 -24.82
C GLY A 313 8.96 22.63 -25.72
N ALA A 314 9.19 21.61 -26.56
CA ALA A 314 10.28 21.56 -27.54
C ALA A 314 10.26 22.74 -28.51
N THR A 315 11.41 23.03 -29.11
CA THR A 315 11.56 24.12 -30.08
C THR A 315 11.56 23.56 -31.50
N TRP A 316 10.56 23.96 -32.28
CA TRP A 316 10.44 23.57 -33.69
C TRP A 316 10.88 24.75 -34.56
N LYS A 317 11.84 24.53 -35.46
CA LYS A 317 12.44 25.55 -36.30
C LYS A 317 12.19 25.26 -37.76
N ILE A 318 11.93 26.30 -38.53
CA ILE A 318 11.89 26.25 -39.99
C ILE A 318 12.78 27.37 -40.50
N SER A 319 13.85 27.03 -41.22
CA SER A 319 14.70 28.03 -41.87
C SER A 319 13.89 28.92 -42.83
N LYS A 320 14.38 30.13 -43.09
CA LYS A 320 13.77 31.09 -44.03
C LYS A 320 13.53 30.45 -45.41
N GLU A 321 14.51 29.69 -45.88
CA GLU A 321 14.47 29.01 -47.18
C GLU A 321 13.43 27.88 -47.19
N SER A 322 13.32 27.12 -46.10
CA SER A 322 12.29 26.09 -45.95
C SER A 322 10.89 26.69 -45.82
N TYR A 323 10.75 27.82 -45.14
CA TYR A 323 9.47 28.51 -45.00
C TYR A 323 8.97 29.11 -46.33
N ALA A 324 9.88 29.60 -47.18
CA ALA A 324 9.54 30.04 -48.54
C ALA A 324 8.90 28.94 -49.42
N LYS A 325 8.93 27.67 -48.98
CA LYS A 325 8.28 26.53 -49.64
C LYS A 325 6.86 26.24 -49.12
N THR A 326 6.28 27.15 -48.34
CA THR A 326 4.93 27.00 -47.74
C THR A 326 4.78 25.70 -46.94
N PRO A 327 5.56 25.54 -45.85
CA PRO A 327 5.53 24.34 -45.02
C PRO A 327 4.15 24.13 -44.39
N TYR A 328 3.89 22.89 -44.00
CA TYR A 328 2.64 22.49 -43.38
C TYR A 328 2.79 22.43 -41.87
N TYR A 329 1.68 22.56 -41.14
CA TYR A 329 1.66 22.22 -39.72
C TYR A 329 2.03 20.73 -39.54
N PRO A 330 2.67 20.35 -38.42
CA PRO A 330 2.90 18.95 -38.09
C PRO A 330 1.58 18.16 -38.07
N ALA A 331 1.55 17.04 -38.79
CA ALA A 331 0.37 16.21 -38.94
C ALA A 331 0.33 15.07 -37.91
N PHE A 332 -0.07 15.38 -36.68
CA PHE A 332 -0.31 14.39 -35.61
C PHE A 332 -1.70 14.60 -34.99
N ASN A 333 -2.21 13.58 -34.29
CA ASN A 333 -3.44 13.71 -33.51
C ASN A 333 -3.14 14.45 -32.21
N PRO A 334 -3.72 15.63 -31.97
CA PRO A 334 -3.47 16.36 -30.73
C PRO A 334 -4.02 15.60 -29.53
N THR A 335 -3.36 15.73 -28.37
CA THR A 335 -3.98 15.36 -27.09
C THR A 335 -5.04 16.39 -26.71
N LYS A 336 -5.96 16.03 -25.81
CA LYS A 336 -7.08 16.90 -25.40
C LYS A 336 -6.64 18.28 -24.87
N ASP A 337 -5.40 18.39 -24.39
CA ASP A 337 -4.89 19.59 -23.72
C ASP A 337 -4.12 20.51 -24.69
N GLN A 338 -3.83 20.07 -25.92
CA GLN A 338 -3.10 20.85 -26.93
C GLN A 338 -4.05 21.79 -27.70
N ILE A 339 -3.83 23.11 -27.57
CA ILE A 339 -4.77 24.14 -28.06
C ILE A 339 -4.30 24.87 -29.33
N GLY A 340 -3.01 24.79 -29.67
CA GLY A 340 -2.46 25.48 -30.83
C GLY A 340 -0.95 25.63 -30.80
N TRP A 341 -0.42 26.54 -31.61
CA TRP A 341 1.01 26.81 -31.76
C TRP A 341 1.31 28.29 -31.49
N MET A 342 2.35 28.56 -30.70
CA MET A 342 3.04 29.86 -30.75
C MET A 342 3.98 29.83 -31.94
N ILE A 343 3.82 30.77 -32.87
CA ILE A 343 4.65 30.90 -34.07
C ILE A 343 5.25 32.31 -34.05
N ASN A 344 6.57 32.41 -33.91
CA ASN A 344 7.27 33.68 -33.69
C ASN A 344 6.57 34.54 -32.61
N ASP A 345 6.29 33.92 -31.47
CA ASP A 345 5.60 34.52 -30.32
C ASP A 345 4.15 34.98 -30.55
N VAL A 346 3.52 34.53 -31.64
CA VAL A 346 2.08 34.78 -31.93
C VAL A 346 1.29 33.47 -31.85
N PHE A 347 0.17 33.47 -31.13
CA PHE A 347 -0.67 32.28 -31.00
C PHE A 347 -1.53 32.02 -32.25
N TYR A 348 -1.54 30.78 -32.70
CA TYR A 348 -2.41 30.25 -33.73
C TYR A 348 -3.15 29.02 -33.18
N ALA A 349 -4.48 29.08 -33.17
CA ALA A 349 -5.32 27.95 -32.74
C ALA A 349 -5.06 26.70 -33.59
N MET A 350 -5.26 25.52 -33.00
CA MET A 350 -5.07 24.25 -33.69
C MET A 350 -6.00 24.18 -34.93
N PRO A 351 -5.49 23.84 -36.12
CA PRO A 351 -6.32 23.73 -37.31
C PRO A 351 -7.44 22.68 -37.15
N ALA A 352 -8.64 22.98 -37.63
CA ALA A 352 -9.83 22.13 -37.49
C ALA A 352 -9.72 20.75 -38.20
N ASN A 353 -8.73 20.57 -39.08
CA ASN A 353 -8.48 19.29 -39.75
C ASN A 353 -6.97 19.06 -39.94
N LEU A 354 -6.37 18.28 -39.04
CA LEU A 354 -4.98 17.81 -39.17
C LEU A 354 -4.88 16.47 -39.90
N SER A 355 -5.99 15.97 -40.48
CA SER A 355 -5.96 14.75 -41.28
C SER A 355 -5.13 14.92 -42.56
N CYS A 356 -4.57 13.81 -43.05
CA CYS A 356 -3.67 13.76 -44.19
C CYS A 356 -4.26 14.21 -45.53
N ASP A 357 -5.59 14.34 -45.61
CA ASP A 357 -6.29 14.62 -46.86
C ASP A 357 -6.45 16.13 -47.13
N SER A 358 -6.14 16.98 -46.13
CA SER A 358 -6.23 18.45 -46.24
C SER A 358 -5.22 19.18 -45.35
N TRP A 359 -3.93 18.81 -45.42
CA TRP A 359 -2.90 19.39 -44.56
C TRP A 359 -2.91 20.92 -44.56
N PRO A 360 -3.12 21.55 -43.39
CA PRO A 360 -3.14 23.00 -43.30
C PRO A 360 -1.72 23.54 -43.47
N LYS A 361 -1.59 24.50 -44.39
CA LYS A 361 -0.34 25.24 -44.56
C LYS A 361 -0.13 26.19 -43.40
N LEU A 362 1.12 26.44 -43.05
CA LEU A 362 1.47 27.55 -42.18
C LEU A 362 1.03 28.88 -42.84
N PRO A 363 0.63 29.90 -42.04
CA PRO A 363 0.26 31.21 -42.57
C PRO A 363 1.38 31.74 -43.46
N THR A 364 1.06 32.38 -44.59
CA THR A 364 2.07 32.86 -45.56
C THR A 364 2.62 34.25 -45.23
N ASN A 365 2.03 34.94 -44.26
CA ASN A 365 2.32 36.32 -43.87
C ASN A 365 3.21 36.44 -42.62
N LEU A 366 3.80 35.35 -42.12
CA LEU A 366 4.72 35.39 -40.98
C LEU A 366 6.04 36.06 -41.37
N ASP A 367 6.64 36.81 -40.43
CA ASP A 367 8.01 37.32 -40.58
C ASP A 367 9.01 36.16 -40.46
N ALA A 368 9.52 35.70 -41.59
CA ALA A 368 10.51 34.62 -41.67
C ALA A 368 11.93 35.14 -41.91
N THR A 369 12.22 36.42 -41.63
CA THR A 369 13.56 37.01 -41.87
C THR A 369 14.66 36.20 -41.21
N ASN A 370 14.41 35.68 -40.02
CA ASN A 370 15.31 34.82 -39.25
C ASN A 370 14.85 33.35 -39.18
N GLY A 371 13.98 32.94 -40.11
CA GLY A 371 13.22 31.68 -40.01
C GLY A 371 11.99 31.79 -39.12
N ILE A 372 11.32 30.65 -38.92
CA ILE A 372 10.15 30.49 -38.07
C ILE A 372 10.53 29.62 -36.87
N THR A 373 10.13 30.07 -35.68
CA THR A 373 10.17 29.25 -34.46
C THR A 373 8.73 28.95 -34.02
N MET A 374 8.45 27.69 -33.74
CA MET A 374 7.17 27.21 -33.26
C MET A 374 7.32 26.50 -31.91
N LYS A 375 6.36 26.72 -31.02
CA LYS A 375 6.19 25.96 -29.77
C LYS A 375 4.74 25.53 -29.63
N LEU A 376 4.52 24.26 -29.32
CA LEU A 376 3.17 23.75 -29.05
C LEU A 376 2.64 24.40 -27.77
N GLN A 377 1.36 24.78 -27.77
CA GLN A 377 0.68 25.33 -26.61
C GLN A 377 -0.32 24.31 -26.06
N VAL A 378 -0.27 24.18 -24.74
CA VAL A 378 -1.27 23.44 -23.97
C VAL A 378 -2.13 24.41 -23.17
N GLN A 379 -3.35 24.01 -22.84
CA GLN A 379 -4.24 24.81 -21.99
C GLN A 379 -3.58 25.04 -20.62
N ALA A 380 -3.60 26.28 -20.14
CA ALA A 380 -3.15 26.58 -18.77
C ALA A 380 -4.11 25.92 -17.76
N GLU A 381 -3.55 25.14 -16.83
CA GLU A 381 -4.31 24.49 -15.76
C GLU A 381 -4.89 25.53 -14.80
N MET A 382 -6.16 25.37 -14.42
CA MET A 382 -6.84 26.27 -13.48
C MET A 382 -6.45 25.93 -12.05
N THR A 383 -6.03 26.93 -11.27
CA THR A 383 -5.74 26.75 -9.84
C THR A 383 -7.02 26.61 -9.02
N ASP A 384 -6.92 26.02 -7.81
CA ASP A 384 -8.03 25.94 -6.87
C ASP A 384 -8.55 27.34 -6.51
N ALA A 385 -7.64 28.32 -6.39
CA ALA A 385 -7.98 29.71 -6.12
C ALA A 385 -8.83 30.33 -7.25
N GLU A 386 -8.42 30.14 -8.51
CA GLU A 386 -9.19 30.61 -9.66
C GLU A 386 -10.53 29.87 -9.80
N ALA A 387 -10.54 28.56 -9.52
CA ALA A 387 -11.76 27.76 -9.57
C ALA A 387 -12.80 28.23 -8.55
N ILE A 388 -12.38 28.59 -7.34
CA ILE A 388 -13.28 29.17 -6.32
C ILE A 388 -13.91 30.48 -6.84
N THR A 389 -13.13 31.37 -7.47
CA THR A 389 -13.68 32.62 -8.03
C THR A 389 -14.72 32.38 -9.14
N LYS A 390 -14.67 31.22 -9.78
CA LYS A 390 -15.62 30.78 -10.81
C LYS A 390 -16.81 29.97 -10.26
N GLY A 391 -16.89 29.80 -8.93
CA GLY A 391 -18.02 29.14 -8.26
C GLY A 391 -17.90 27.62 -8.13
N TYR A 392 -16.71 27.04 -8.33
CA TYR A 392 -16.47 25.61 -8.11
C TYR A 392 -16.26 25.31 -6.63
N VAL A 393 -16.83 24.21 -6.11
CA VAL A 393 -16.76 23.84 -4.68
C VAL A 393 -15.83 22.68 -4.39
N CYS A 394 -15.56 21.86 -5.40
CA CYS A 394 -14.69 20.69 -5.29
C CYS A 394 -14.13 20.30 -6.65
N ARG A 395 -13.16 19.38 -6.62
CA ARG A 395 -12.59 18.74 -7.82
C ARG A 395 -12.41 17.25 -7.62
N ILE A 396 -12.30 16.53 -8.73
CA ILE A 396 -11.82 15.15 -8.75
C ILE A 396 -10.44 15.13 -9.40
N GLY A 397 -9.47 14.53 -8.72
CA GLY A 397 -8.06 14.52 -9.15
C GLY A 397 -7.24 15.62 -8.50
N ASN A 398 -6.12 15.98 -9.13
CA ASN A 398 -5.17 17.02 -8.72
C ASN A 398 -5.68 18.43 -9.05
N GLU A 399 -5.00 19.45 -8.52
CA GLU A 399 -5.27 20.84 -8.91
C GLU A 399 -5.04 20.97 -10.42
N GLY A 400 -5.92 21.69 -11.13
CA GLY A 400 -5.90 21.72 -12.59
C GLY A 400 -6.78 20.69 -13.30
N ASP A 401 -7.26 19.65 -12.60
CA ASP A 401 -8.13 18.60 -13.18
C ASP A 401 -9.59 19.05 -13.35
N THR A 402 -10.56 18.20 -12.99
CA THR A 402 -11.99 18.44 -13.25
C THR A 402 -12.65 19.04 -12.01
N TYR A 403 -13.14 20.27 -12.16
CA TYR A 403 -13.86 21.02 -11.12
C TYR A 403 -15.37 20.89 -11.24
N TYR A 404 -16.06 20.91 -10.09
CA TYR A 404 -17.51 20.75 -9.98
C TYR A 404 -18.12 21.88 -9.15
N THR A 405 -19.23 22.43 -9.62
CA THR A 405 -19.95 23.53 -8.95
C THR A 405 -20.78 23.02 -7.77
N THR A 406 -21.04 21.72 -7.70
CA THR A 406 -21.73 21.07 -6.58
C THR A 406 -21.02 19.80 -6.15
N LEU A 407 -21.07 19.49 -4.85
CA LEU A 407 -20.56 18.23 -4.32
C LEU A 407 -21.38 17.03 -4.81
N ALA A 408 -22.69 17.20 -5.04
CA ALA A 408 -23.56 16.16 -5.56
C ALA A 408 -23.12 15.68 -6.95
N GLU A 409 -22.74 16.61 -7.83
CA GLU A 409 -22.25 16.28 -9.17
C GLU A 409 -20.93 15.50 -9.11
N ALA A 410 -19.99 15.94 -8.27
CA ALA A 410 -18.73 15.23 -8.07
C ALA A 410 -18.94 13.81 -7.52
N ILE A 411 -19.83 13.62 -6.53
CA ILE A 411 -20.19 12.29 -6.03
C ILE A 411 -20.80 11.41 -7.13
N GLY A 412 -21.64 11.99 -7.99
CA GLY A 412 -22.21 11.28 -9.13
C GLY A 412 -21.16 10.78 -10.13
N LYS A 413 -20.05 11.51 -10.29
CA LYS A 413 -18.95 11.22 -11.22
C LYS A 413 -17.78 10.44 -10.61
N ALA A 414 -17.69 10.35 -9.29
CA ALA A 414 -16.63 9.61 -8.62
C ALA A 414 -16.85 8.10 -8.77
N ASP A 415 -15.86 7.39 -9.32
CA ASP A 415 -15.83 5.94 -9.48
C ASP A 415 -14.41 5.42 -9.27
N GLY A 416 -14.24 4.11 -9.04
CA GLY A 416 -12.93 3.44 -9.04
C GLY A 416 -11.93 3.91 -7.96
N GLY A 417 -12.39 4.47 -6.84
CA GLY A 417 -11.52 4.98 -5.78
C GLY A 417 -11.03 6.42 -5.99
N ALA A 418 -11.63 7.17 -6.93
CA ALA A 418 -11.32 8.57 -7.15
C ALA A 418 -11.41 9.41 -5.87
N THR A 419 -10.58 10.46 -5.77
CA THR A 419 -10.60 11.41 -4.64
C THR A 419 -11.32 12.69 -5.05
N ILE A 420 -12.43 12.97 -4.36
CA ILE A 420 -13.10 14.28 -4.38
C ILE A 420 -12.42 15.15 -3.31
N THR A 421 -11.88 16.30 -3.70
CA THR A 421 -11.28 17.27 -2.78
C THR A 421 -12.13 18.52 -2.71
N LEU A 422 -12.57 18.90 -1.51
CA LEU A 422 -13.24 20.20 -1.30
C LEU A 422 -12.21 21.33 -1.39
N ILE A 423 -12.56 22.38 -2.12
CA ILE A 423 -11.71 23.58 -2.26
C ILE A 423 -12.29 24.78 -1.49
N GLN A 424 -13.57 24.71 -1.12
CA GLN A 424 -14.24 25.66 -0.21
C GLN A 424 -15.29 24.96 0.66
N ASP A 425 -15.80 25.66 1.66
CA ASP A 425 -16.89 25.19 2.51
C ASP A 425 -18.16 24.98 1.68
N VAL A 426 -18.89 23.90 1.97
CA VAL A 426 -20.10 23.50 1.26
C VAL A 426 -21.30 23.61 2.21
N SER A 427 -22.32 24.36 1.79
CA SER A 427 -23.62 24.38 2.44
C SER A 427 -24.63 23.64 1.57
N GLN A 428 -25.06 22.46 2.01
CA GLN A 428 -26.00 21.63 1.28
C GLN A 428 -27.44 22.07 1.56
N GLY A 429 -28.22 22.19 0.48
CA GLY A 429 -29.64 22.51 0.55
C GLY A 429 -30.51 21.33 1.04
N ALA A 430 -31.79 21.35 0.67
CA ALA A 430 -32.80 20.39 1.17
C ALA A 430 -32.70 18.94 0.64
N THR A 431 -31.62 18.60 -0.09
CA THR A 431 -31.45 17.27 -0.70
C THR A 431 -30.20 16.57 -0.14
N ALA A 432 -30.35 15.30 0.24
CA ALA A 432 -29.25 14.44 0.66
C ALA A 432 -28.20 14.22 -0.45
N LEU A 433 -26.92 14.17 -0.08
CA LEU A 433 -25.83 13.78 -0.97
C LEU A 433 -25.72 12.25 -0.97
N SER A 434 -26.19 11.62 -2.05
CA SER A 434 -26.32 10.17 -2.11
C SER A 434 -25.30 9.53 -3.05
N ALA A 435 -24.68 8.43 -2.61
CA ALA A 435 -23.87 7.55 -3.44
C ALA A 435 -24.45 6.13 -3.39
N ASN A 436 -24.48 5.44 -4.53
CA ASN A 436 -25.02 4.08 -4.64
C ASN A 436 -24.05 3.18 -5.43
N GLY A 437 -23.56 2.12 -4.81
CA GLY A 437 -22.61 1.18 -5.42
C GLY A 437 -21.26 1.81 -5.77
N LYS A 438 -20.83 2.86 -5.05
CA LYS A 438 -19.64 3.65 -5.40
C LYS A 438 -18.48 3.41 -4.44
N THR A 439 -17.27 3.55 -4.97
CA THR A 439 -16.02 3.55 -4.19
C THR A 439 -15.26 4.84 -4.45
N PHE A 440 -15.05 5.66 -3.42
CA PHE A 440 -14.34 6.94 -3.54
C PHE A 440 -13.83 7.48 -2.19
N VAL A 441 -12.97 8.49 -2.25
CA VAL A 441 -12.51 9.27 -1.10
C VAL A 441 -13.12 10.66 -1.16
N LEU A 442 -13.78 11.11 -0.08
CA LEU A 442 -14.14 12.51 0.14
C LEU A 442 -13.12 13.16 1.07
N ASN A 443 -12.18 13.89 0.49
CA ASN A 443 -11.24 14.70 1.24
C ASN A 443 -11.84 16.08 1.50
N GLY A 444 -12.24 16.31 2.75
CA GLY A 444 -12.72 17.60 3.22
C GLY A 444 -11.67 18.69 3.15
N ASN A 445 -10.37 18.35 3.11
CA ASN A 445 -9.27 19.32 3.00
C ASN A 445 -9.36 20.47 4.03
N GLY A 446 -9.79 20.14 5.24
CA GLY A 446 -10.02 21.10 6.33
C GLY A 446 -11.28 21.98 6.15
N LYS A 447 -12.11 21.73 5.13
CA LYS A 447 -13.34 22.47 4.85
C LYS A 447 -14.54 21.92 5.62
N LYS A 448 -15.61 22.71 5.64
CA LYS A 448 -16.88 22.39 6.29
C LYS A 448 -17.90 21.88 5.28
N LEU A 449 -18.66 20.87 5.68
CA LEU A 449 -19.92 20.48 5.04
C LEU A 449 -21.05 20.71 6.04
N THR A 450 -21.93 21.67 5.75
CA THR A 450 -23.08 21.99 6.59
C THR A 450 -24.38 21.62 5.88
N GLY A 451 -25.34 21.05 6.62
CA GLY A 451 -26.65 20.71 6.07
C GLY A 451 -27.76 20.74 7.10
N GLY A 452 -28.98 20.50 6.61
CA GLY A 452 -30.20 20.39 7.40
C GLY A 452 -31.18 19.44 6.74
N VAL A 453 -30.78 18.18 6.58
CA VAL A 453 -31.57 17.11 5.95
C VAL A 453 -31.33 15.76 6.63
N ASP A 454 -32.30 14.85 6.56
CA ASP A 454 -32.09 13.45 6.97
C ASP A 454 -31.20 12.73 5.96
N GLY A 455 -30.08 12.21 6.43
CA GLY A 455 -29.06 11.56 5.61
C GLY A 455 -28.26 12.54 4.75
N LEU A 456 -27.73 13.62 5.35
CA LEU A 456 -26.89 14.60 4.65
C LEU A 456 -25.86 13.93 3.73
N LEU A 457 -25.17 12.91 4.25
CA LEU A 457 -24.47 11.92 3.44
C LEU A 457 -25.26 10.59 3.50
N THR A 458 -25.63 10.06 2.34
CA THR A 458 -26.30 8.76 2.22
C THR A 458 -25.48 7.83 1.35
N PHE A 459 -25.00 6.73 1.91
CA PHE A 459 -24.20 5.72 1.21
C PHE A 459 -24.99 4.43 1.11
N ILE A 460 -25.25 3.98 -0.11
CA ILE A 460 -25.97 2.74 -0.42
C ILE A 460 -24.96 1.78 -1.06
N ASP A 461 -24.72 0.63 -0.43
CA ASP A 461 -23.79 -0.40 -0.94
C ASP A 461 -22.44 0.14 -1.44
N SER A 462 -21.93 1.18 -0.75
CA SER A 462 -20.76 1.95 -1.15
C SER A 462 -19.60 1.76 -0.18
N THR A 463 -18.37 1.88 -0.69
CA THR A 463 -17.13 1.89 0.11
C THR A 463 -16.52 3.28 0.07
N VAL A 464 -16.66 4.03 1.16
CA VAL A 464 -16.33 5.46 1.19
C VAL A 464 -15.33 5.76 2.30
N THR A 465 -14.28 6.51 1.98
CA THR A 465 -13.43 7.14 2.99
C THR A 465 -13.71 8.63 3.02
N VAL A 466 -14.07 9.18 4.17
CA VAL A 466 -14.17 10.63 4.40
C VAL A 466 -13.00 11.03 5.28
N ARG A 467 -12.24 12.05 4.89
CA ARG A 467 -11.11 12.53 5.69
C ARG A 467 -11.01 14.03 5.78
N ASN A 468 -10.47 14.53 6.89
CA ASN A 468 -10.20 15.95 7.12
C ASN A 468 -11.44 16.85 6.88
N LEU A 469 -12.64 16.36 7.22
CA LEU A 469 -13.90 17.06 7.02
C LEU A 469 -14.47 17.50 8.37
N THR A 470 -14.94 18.75 8.43
CA THR A 470 -15.86 19.18 9.50
C THR A 470 -17.29 19.06 8.99
N LEU A 471 -18.06 18.11 9.51
CA LEU A 471 -19.46 17.87 9.11
C LEU A 471 -20.40 18.37 10.21
N ASN A 472 -21.30 19.29 9.85
CA ASN A 472 -22.32 19.82 10.76
C ASN A 472 -23.72 19.60 10.17
N ASN A 473 -24.52 18.73 10.78
CA ASN A 473 -25.90 18.53 10.36
C ASN A 473 -26.89 19.03 11.42
N THR A 474 -27.79 19.91 11.03
CA THR A 474 -28.69 20.62 11.96
C THR A 474 -30.05 19.96 12.12
N THR A 475 -30.43 19.06 11.21
CA THR A 475 -31.68 18.29 11.27
C THR A 475 -31.46 16.91 10.65
N GLY A 476 -32.18 15.90 11.12
CA GLY A 476 -32.06 14.51 10.62
C GLY A 476 -30.71 13.83 10.89
N ALA A 477 -30.56 12.59 10.45
CA ALA A 477 -29.32 11.84 10.57
C ALA A 477 -28.19 12.48 9.71
N ALA A 478 -26.98 12.62 10.26
CA ALA A 478 -25.86 13.16 9.48
C ALA A 478 -25.40 12.20 8.39
N ILE A 479 -25.24 10.92 8.74
CA ILE A 479 -24.76 9.88 7.84
C ILE A 479 -25.73 8.70 7.87
N VAL A 480 -26.30 8.39 6.72
CA VAL A 480 -27.14 7.20 6.50
C VAL A 480 -26.34 6.19 5.71
N ILE A 481 -26.27 4.95 6.21
CA ILE A 481 -25.60 3.85 5.53
C ILE A 481 -26.65 2.77 5.26
N ARG A 482 -26.88 2.50 3.97
CA ARG A 482 -27.85 1.51 3.50
C ARG A 482 -27.13 0.31 2.90
N THR A 483 -27.57 -0.87 3.29
CA THR A 483 -27.12 -2.15 2.72
C THR A 483 -28.28 -2.84 2.00
N SER A 484 -28.03 -3.40 0.81
CA SER A 484 -28.96 -4.27 0.10
C SER A 484 -28.32 -5.64 -0.18
N GLY A 485 -29.06 -6.72 0.08
CA GLY A 485 -28.59 -8.10 -0.12
C GLY A 485 -27.34 -8.47 0.68
N THR A 486 -26.36 -9.11 0.02
CA THR A 486 -25.12 -9.62 0.61
C THR A 486 -23.93 -8.64 0.52
N ALA A 487 -24.17 -7.39 0.12
CA ALA A 487 -23.10 -6.40 -0.02
C ALA A 487 -22.40 -6.11 1.31
N THR A 488 -21.07 -5.94 1.30
CA THR A 488 -20.26 -5.59 2.47
C THR A 488 -19.72 -4.15 2.36
N PRO A 489 -20.58 -3.11 2.40
CA PRO A 489 -20.12 -1.74 2.30
C PRO A 489 -19.26 -1.35 3.52
N SER A 490 -18.47 -0.31 3.34
CA SER A 490 -17.66 0.24 4.43
C SER A 490 -17.61 1.76 4.42
N LEU A 491 -17.52 2.33 5.61
CA LEU A 491 -17.30 3.76 5.82
C LEU A 491 -16.07 3.94 6.70
N THR A 492 -15.09 4.69 6.21
CA THR A 492 -13.92 5.11 7.00
C THR A 492 -13.97 6.62 7.22
N LEU A 493 -13.83 7.08 8.46
CA LEU A 493 -13.73 8.48 8.85
C LEU A 493 -12.33 8.72 9.43
N GLU A 494 -11.55 9.62 8.85
CA GLU A 494 -10.16 9.91 9.27
C GLU A 494 -9.95 11.40 9.51
N GLY A 495 -9.50 11.82 10.70
CA GLY A 495 -9.27 13.25 10.97
C GLY A 495 -10.52 14.12 10.83
N CYS A 496 -11.71 13.55 11.06
CA CYS A 496 -12.99 14.23 10.91
C CYS A 496 -13.48 14.84 12.23
N THR A 497 -14.24 15.92 12.13
CA THR A 497 -15.04 16.47 13.23
C THR A 497 -16.50 16.44 12.82
N ILE A 498 -17.33 15.65 13.50
CA ILE A 498 -18.72 15.42 13.12
C ILE A 498 -19.64 15.87 14.25
N THR A 499 -20.53 16.81 13.95
CA THR A 499 -21.59 17.26 14.87
C THR A 499 -22.96 17.05 14.22
N SER A 500 -23.88 16.41 14.95
CA SER A 500 -25.28 16.24 14.52
C SER A 500 -26.26 16.66 15.61
N ALA A 501 -27.31 17.38 15.24
CA ALA A 501 -28.42 17.69 16.13
C ALA A 501 -29.38 16.49 16.35
N LYS A 502 -29.25 15.43 15.56
CA LYS A 502 -29.97 14.16 15.74
C LYS A 502 -28.97 13.01 15.64
N LEU A 503 -29.37 11.84 15.12
CA LEU A 503 -28.47 10.73 14.84
C LEU A 503 -27.22 11.21 14.08
N VAL A 504 -26.05 10.73 14.49
CA VAL A 504 -24.85 10.85 13.64
C VAL A 504 -24.89 9.75 12.60
N PHE A 505 -25.08 8.50 13.05
CA PHE A 505 -25.11 7.33 12.19
C PHE A 505 -26.49 6.69 12.21
N LYS A 506 -27.01 6.41 11.02
CA LYS A 506 -28.25 5.68 10.82
C LYS A 506 -28.01 4.53 9.85
N ARG A 507 -28.03 3.30 10.36
CA ARG A 507 -27.94 2.11 9.51
C ARG A 507 -29.34 1.68 9.07
N GLN A 508 -29.51 1.45 7.77
CA GLN A 508 -30.73 0.88 7.20
C GLN A 508 -30.41 -0.33 6.34
N VAL A 509 -31.28 -1.33 6.33
CA VAL A 509 -31.19 -2.50 5.45
C VAL A 509 -32.41 -2.50 4.54
N SER A 510 -32.20 -2.60 3.22
CA SER A 510 -33.28 -2.67 2.25
C SER A 510 -33.57 -4.12 1.90
N THR A 511 -34.74 -4.63 2.30
CA THR A 511 -35.31 -5.88 1.76
C THR A 511 -36.29 -5.52 0.65
N ALA A 512 -36.12 -6.06 -0.56
CA ALA A 512 -37.26 -6.23 -1.44
C ALA A 512 -38.28 -7.13 -0.72
N GLU A 513 -39.58 -6.82 -0.81
CA GLU A 513 -40.64 -7.63 -0.17
C GLU A 513 -40.42 -9.12 -0.48
N GLY A 514 -40.20 -9.94 0.56
CA GLY A 514 -40.03 -11.39 0.45
C GLY A 514 -38.58 -11.91 0.39
N ALA A 515 -37.56 -11.07 0.50
CA ALA A 515 -36.17 -11.52 0.60
C ALA A 515 -35.77 -11.83 2.06
N THR A 516 -35.46 -13.09 2.37
CA THR A 516 -34.71 -13.48 3.56
C THR A 516 -33.22 -13.23 3.31
N GLY A 517 -32.59 -12.35 4.09
CA GLY A 517 -31.12 -12.29 4.19
C GLY A 517 -30.50 -10.98 3.70
N GLY A 518 -30.13 -10.15 4.67
CA GLY A 518 -29.21 -9.02 4.52
C GLY A 518 -27.93 -9.29 5.31
N ASP A 519 -27.26 -10.41 5.03
CA ASP A 519 -26.15 -10.92 5.87
C ASP A 519 -24.83 -10.13 5.67
N GLY A 520 -24.86 -9.10 4.82
CA GLY A 520 -23.71 -8.23 4.55
C GLY A 520 -23.21 -7.51 5.81
N LEU A 521 -21.94 -7.76 6.16
CA LEU A 521 -21.26 -7.04 7.23
C LEU A 521 -21.02 -5.59 6.80
N LEU A 522 -21.58 -4.64 7.56
CA LEU A 522 -21.20 -3.24 7.48
C LEU A 522 -20.01 -2.98 8.41
N THR A 523 -18.90 -2.48 7.87
CA THR A 523 -17.77 -1.99 8.69
C THR A 523 -17.73 -0.46 8.69
N VAL A 524 -17.78 0.13 9.87
CA VAL A 524 -17.53 1.56 10.08
C VAL A 524 -16.24 1.72 10.87
N THR A 525 -15.27 2.44 10.33
CA THR A 525 -14.00 2.74 10.99
C THR A 525 -13.92 4.24 11.25
N VAL A 526 -13.62 4.64 12.47
CA VAL A 526 -13.46 6.04 12.86
C VAL A 526 -12.09 6.20 13.51
N LYS A 527 -11.23 6.99 12.88
CA LYS A 527 -9.83 7.17 13.24
C LYS A 527 -9.49 8.65 13.40
N ASP A 528 -8.73 8.97 14.45
CA ASP A 528 -8.25 10.33 14.74
C ASP A 528 -9.36 11.40 14.65
N SER A 529 -10.58 11.05 15.07
CA SER A 529 -11.80 11.84 14.80
C SER A 529 -12.59 12.12 16.06
N THR A 530 -13.43 13.15 15.99
CA THR A 530 -14.40 13.50 17.03
C THR A 530 -15.82 13.40 16.48
N VAL A 531 -16.68 12.74 17.25
CA VAL A 531 -18.09 12.53 16.90
C VAL A 531 -18.97 12.96 18.06
N THR A 532 -19.75 14.01 17.84
CA THR A 532 -20.63 14.58 18.86
C THR A 532 -22.07 14.64 18.37
N LYS A 533 -22.95 14.01 19.13
CA LYS A 533 -24.39 14.26 19.01
C LYS A 533 -24.76 15.41 19.95
N THR A 534 -25.66 16.32 19.55
CA THR A 534 -26.04 17.50 20.36
C THR A 534 -27.52 17.68 20.64
N GLY A 535 -28.42 16.97 19.94
CA GLY A 535 -29.88 17.12 20.13
C GLY A 535 -30.60 15.84 20.55
N ALA A 536 -31.87 15.67 20.18
CA ALA A 536 -32.81 14.82 20.94
C ALA A 536 -32.81 13.30 20.64
N ASP A 537 -32.02 12.80 19.70
CA ASP A 537 -32.02 11.36 19.30
C ASP A 537 -30.88 10.56 19.95
N ASP A 538 -30.70 9.28 19.60
CA ASP A 538 -29.49 8.50 19.95
C ASP A 538 -28.30 8.95 19.08
N LEU A 539 -27.06 8.50 19.35
CA LEU A 539 -25.91 8.85 18.47
C LEU A 539 -25.88 7.96 17.24
N MET A 540 -26.01 6.66 17.45
CA MET A 540 -26.07 5.66 16.41
C MET A 540 -27.27 4.76 16.62
N LEU A 541 -28.07 4.64 15.56
CA LEU A 541 -29.17 3.70 15.49
C LEU A 541 -28.82 2.59 14.50
N ILE A 542 -28.71 1.38 15.02
CA ILE A 542 -28.57 0.17 14.24
C ILE A 542 -29.97 -0.36 14.00
N ASN A 543 -30.42 -0.11 12.76
CA ASN A 543 -31.70 -0.47 12.17
C ASN A 543 -32.86 0.50 12.46
N ASP A 544 -33.10 1.39 11.49
CA ASP A 544 -34.36 2.11 11.28
C ASP A 544 -35.01 1.61 9.98
N THR A 545 -35.86 0.58 10.06
CA THR A 545 -36.68 0.19 8.91
C THR A 545 -38.00 0.94 8.93
N ASN A 546 -38.22 1.75 7.89
CA ASN A 546 -39.55 2.30 7.56
C ASN A 546 -40.59 1.21 7.24
N ASN A 547 -40.17 -0.06 7.11
CA ASN A 547 -41.01 -1.24 6.93
C ASN A 547 -40.54 -2.35 7.88
N LYS A 548 -41.26 -2.52 9.00
CA LYS A 548 -41.32 -3.70 9.88
C LYS A 548 -40.10 -4.63 9.85
N ASN A 549 -39.24 -4.57 10.86
CA ASN A 549 -38.56 -5.70 11.53
C ASN A 549 -38.03 -6.94 10.74
N SER A 550 -37.81 -6.89 9.42
CA SER A 550 -37.68 -8.12 8.60
C SER A 550 -36.28 -8.38 8.00
N ALA A 551 -35.20 -7.76 8.47
CA ALA A 551 -33.84 -8.02 7.97
C ALA A 551 -32.81 -8.34 9.08
N VAL A 552 -31.99 -9.37 8.83
CA VAL A 552 -30.73 -9.65 9.55
C VAL A 552 -29.77 -8.50 9.30
N SER A 553 -28.98 -8.09 10.31
CA SER A 553 -28.02 -6.99 10.11
C SER A 553 -26.81 -7.06 11.06
N ASN A 554 -25.61 -7.23 10.50
CA ASN A 554 -24.35 -7.25 11.27
C ASN A 554 -23.50 -5.98 11.05
N THR A 555 -23.09 -5.30 12.13
CA THR A 555 -22.23 -4.11 12.08
C THR A 555 -20.98 -4.33 12.91
N LYS A 556 -19.83 -4.00 12.32
CA LYS A 556 -18.58 -3.80 13.02
C LYS A 556 -18.25 -2.31 13.06
N LEU A 557 -18.07 -1.77 14.26
CA LEU A 557 -17.62 -0.40 14.49
C LEU A 557 -16.22 -0.43 15.09
N VAL A 558 -15.24 0.14 14.40
CA VAL A 558 -13.86 0.27 14.88
C VAL A 558 -13.62 1.73 15.23
N ILE A 559 -13.28 2.01 16.48
CA ILE A 559 -12.98 3.34 16.99
C ILE A 559 -11.52 3.35 17.43
N ASP A 560 -10.71 4.11 16.71
CA ASP A 560 -9.25 4.17 16.85
C ASP A 560 -8.83 5.60 17.16
N ASN A 561 -8.24 5.84 18.32
CA ASN A 561 -7.79 7.17 18.76
C ASN A 561 -8.85 8.27 18.53
N SER A 562 -10.12 7.94 18.78
CA SER A 562 -11.27 8.78 18.45
C SER A 562 -12.21 8.92 19.64
N THR A 563 -12.92 10.04 19.71
CA THR A 563 -13.86 10.33 20.80
C THR A 563 -15.29 10.42 20.29
N PHE A 564 -16.18 9.68 20.95
CA PHE A 564 -17.62 9.73 20.75
C PHE A 564 -18.27 10.35 21.99
N THR A 565 -19.18 11.30 21.79
CA THR A 565 -19.87 11.99 22.88
C THR A 565 -21.34 12.17 22.57
N THR A 566 -22.21 11.78 23.51
CA THR A 566 -23.65 12.06 23.43
C THR A 566 -24.02 13.29 24.26
N GLU A 567 -24.24 14.41 23.60
CA GLU A 567 -24.88 15.60 24.17
C GLU A 567 -26.31 15.70 23.60
N GLY A 568 -27.24 16.33 24.33
CA GLY A 568 -28.66 16.34 23.93
C GLY A 568 -29.42 15.09 24.40
N GLY A 569 -30.68 15.24 24.82
CA GLY A 569 -31.55 14.12 25.19
C GLY A 569 -33.03 14.39 24.95
N GLY A 570 -33.66 13.59 24.09
CA GLY A 570 -35.12 13.60 23.87
C GLY A 570 -35.84 12.70 24.86
N SER A 571 -37.15 12.85 25.01
CA SER A 571 -37.97 12.20 26.05
C SER A 571 -37.91 10.66 26.12
N SER A 572 -37.31 9.98 25.14
CA SER A 572 -37.17 8.52 25.07
C SER A 572 -35.83 8.02 24.49
N ASN A 573 -34.93 8.92 24.07
CA ASN A 573 -33.73 8.58 23.29
C ASN A 573 -32.50 9.12 24.05
N GLY A 574 -31.60 8.21 24.41
CA GLY A 574 -30.48 8.51 25.30
C GLY A 574 -29.34 7.52 25.27
N ALA A 575 -29.37 6.59 24.31
CA ALA A 575 -28.29 5.65 24.08
C ALA A 575 -27.24 6.26 23.12
N MET A 576 -25.97 5.91 23.32
CA MET A 576 -24.96 6.14 22.31
C MET A 576 -25.15 5.19 21.12
N PHE A 577 -25.30 3.90 21.42
CA PHE A 577 -25.55 2.85 20.43
C PHE A 577 -26.86 2.15 20.77
N LYS A 578 -27.89 2.40 19.95
CA LYS A 578 -29.17 1.71 20.06
C LYS A 578 -29.29 0.64 19.00
N ILE A 579 -29.63 -0.58 19.43
CA ILE A 579 -29.90 -1.72 18.55
C ILE A 579 -31.37 -2.09 18.70
N ALA A 580 -32.14 -1.95 17.62
CA ALA A 580 -33.60 -2.08 17.67
C ALA A 580 -34.15 -3.10 16.66
N GLY A 581 -35.20 -3.86 17.03
CA GLY A 581 -36.06 -4.70 16.17
C GLY A 581 -35.92 -6.23 16.36
N ASP A 582 -36.85 -7.00 15.79
CA ASP A 582 -37.19 -8.38 16.24
C ASP A 582 -36.43 -9.56 15.56
N LEU A 583 -35.41 -9.31 14.73
CA LEU A 583 -34.63 -10.34 14.02
C LEU A 583 -33.14 -10.29 14.41
N GLU A 584 -32.38 -11.29 13.97
CA GLU A 584 -30.95 -11.44 14.24
C GLU A 584 -30.12 -10.20 13.87
N LYS A 585 -29.48 -9.60 14.89
CA LYS A 585 -28.66 -8.38 14.72
C LYS A 585 -27.45 -8.43 15.62
N ALA A 586 -26.26 -8.26 15.05
CA ALA A 586 -25.03 -8.16 15.82
C ALA A 586 -24.39 -6.77 15.69
N LEU A 587 -23.98 -6.21 16.83
CA LEU A 587 -23.03 -5.10 16.88
C LEU A 587 -21.74 -5.58 17.52
N THR A 588 -20.63 -5.45 16.80
CA THR A 588 -19.27 -5.54 17.35
C THR A 588 -18.67 -4.15 17.43
N VAL A 589 -18.23 -3.73 18.60
CA VAL A 589 -17.47 -2.48 18.80
C VAL A 589 -16.05 -2.80 19.20
N GLU A 590 -15.07 -2.29 18.46
CA GLU A 590 -13.65 -2.37 18.79
C GLU A 590 -13.16 -0.98 19.21
N LEU A 591 -12.71 -0.84 20.45
CA LEU A 591 -12.09 0.38 20.97
C LEU A 591 -10.57 0.16 21.00
N LYS A 592 -9.82 1.04 20.36
CA LYS A 592 -8.36 0.93 20.19
C LYS A 592 -7.63 2.25 20.45
N ASN A 593 -6.34 2.14 20.79
CA ASN A 593 -5.38 3.25 20.83
C ASN A 593 -5.93 4.54 21.50
N GLY A 594 -6.49 4.43 22.70
CA GLY A 594 -7.00 5.60 23.43
C GLY A 594 -8.40 6.08 23.01
N ALA A 595 -9.15 5.28 22.27
CA ALA A 595 -10.56 5.56 21.96
C ALA A 595 -11.39 5.86 23.22
N LYS A 596 -12.34 6.79 23.10
CA LYS A 596 -13.17 7.26 24.21
C LYS A 596 -14.65 7.28 23.85
N LEU A 597 -15.47 6.66 24.70
CA LEU A 597 -16.93 6.77 24.68
C LEU A 597 -17.41 7.54 25.91
N VAL A 598 -18.10 8.66 25.70
CA VAL A 598 -18.67 9.49 26.77
C VAL A 598 -20.19 9.61 26.62
N ALA A 599 -20.94 8.96 27.52
CA ALA A 599 -22.37 9.16 27.66
C ALA A 599 -22.62 10.44 28.49
N ALA A 600 -22.83 11.57 27.80
CA ALA A 600 -22.88 12.91 28.41
C ALA A 600 -24.26 13.58 28.32
N ASN A 601 -25.32 12.77 28.33
CA ASN A 601 -26.65 13.23 27.98
C ASN A 601 -27.11 14.40 28.87
N ASN A 602 -27.67 15.45 28.24
CA ASN A 602 -28.16 16.66 28.90
C ASN A 602 -29.70 16.74 28.98
N GLY A 603 -30.39 15.63 28.69
CA GLY A 603 -31.84 15.52 28.71
C GLY A 603 -32.49 15.67 30.09
N GLY A 604 -33.82 15.53 30.12
CA GLY A 604 -34.64 15.61 31.33
C GLY A 604 -34.79 14.28 32.07
N ALA A 605 -35.49 14.30 33.21
CA ALA A 605 -35.50 13.21 34.21
C ALA A 605 -36.02 11.84 33.71
N ASN A 606 -36.62 11.79 32.53
CA ASN A 606 -37.13 10.57 31.90
C ASN A 606 -36.22 10.03 30.78
N VAL A 607 -35.09 10.68 30.51
CA VAL A 607 -34.17 10.30 29.44
C VAL A 607 -33.09 9.36 30.01
N PRO A 608 -32.81 8.21 29.39
CA PRO A 608 -31.71 7.35 29.81
C PRO A 608 -30.34 7.97 29.47
N ASN A 609 -29.29 7.57 30.17
CA ASN A 609 -27.91 7.88 29.78
C ASN A 609 -27.13 6.58 29.67
N THR A 610 -27.12 6.02 28.46
CA THR A 610 -26.63 4.67 28.20
C THR A 610 -25.59 4.66 27.09
N LEU A 611 -24.56 3.81 27.20
CA LEU A 611 -23.64 3.59 26.08
C LEU A 611 -24.27 2.62 25.07
N PHE A 612 -24.72 1.46 25.54
CA PHE A 612 -25.30 0.43 24.69
C PHE A 612 -26.72 0.11 25.15
N GLU A 613 -27.66 0.09 24.21
CA GLU A 613 -29.07 -0.22 24.50
C GLU A 613 -29.66 -1.19 23.46
N SER A 614 -30.27 -2.27 23.96
CA SER A 614 -31.21 -3.09 23.18
C SER A 614 -32.62 -2.57 23.40
N ALA A 615 -33.35 -2.32 22.32
CA ALA A 615 -34.76 -1.91 22.39
C ALA A 615 -35.72 -3.05 22.79
N LEU A 616 -35.22 -4.29 22.90
CA LEU A 616 -36.00 -5.46 23.28
C LEU A 616 -35.86 -5.76 24.78
N THR A 617 -36.98 -6.09 25.43
CA THR A 617 -37.07 -6.30 26.88
C THR A 617 -37.25 -7.76 27.29
N THR A 618 -37.12 -8.73 26.38
CA THR A 618 -37.48 -10.15 26.63
C THR A 618 -36.41 -11.14 26.19
N GLU A 619 -36.40 -12.33 26.81
CA GLU A 619 -35.52 -13.49 26.53
C GLU A 619 -35.56 -14.00 25.07
N ASN A 620 -36.57 -13.63 24.27
CA ASN A 620 -36.65 -13.94 22.83
C ASN A 620 -35.89 -12.94 21.94
N SER A 621 -35.03 -12.09 22.51
CA SER A 621 -34.16 -11.20 21.73
C SER A 621 -33.25 -12.02 20.82
N GLN A 622 -33.06 -11.60 19.58
CA GLN A 622 -32.06 -12.14 18.65
C GLN A 622 -30.89 -11.16 18.45
N VAL A 623 -30.74 -10.21 19.38
CA VAL A 623 -29.75 -9.14 19.28
C VAL A 623 -28.50 -9.50 20.09
N SER A 624 -27.33 -9.48 19.44
CA SER A 624 -26.03 -9.71 20.07
C SER A 624 -25.19 -8.44 20.12
N LEU A 625 -24.47 -8.27 21.23
CA LEU A 625 -23.50 -7.19 21.42
C LEU A 625 -22.15 -7.78 21.83
N THR A 626 -21.10 -7.41 21.08
CA THR A 626 -19.71 -7.66 21.46
C THR A 626 -18.97 -6.33 21.57
N VAL A 627 -18.31 -6.09 22.71
CA VAL A 627 -17.43 -4.94 22.91
C VAL A 627 -16.04 -5.46 23.22
N ASN A 628 -15.07 -5.07 22.39
CA ASN A 628 -13.65 -5.35 22.59
C ASN A 628 -12.98 -4.03 22.97
N ALA A 629 -12.51 -3.92 24.20
CA ALA A 629 -11.88 -2.70 24.72
C ALA A 629 -10.41 -2.98 25.08
N GLU A 630 -9.50 -2.32 24.36
CA GLU A 630 -8.06 -2.41 24.63
C GLU A 630 -7.65 -1.52 25.83
N GLU A 631 -6.50 -1.83 26.41
CA GLU A 631 -5.88 -1.00 27.44
C GLU A 631 -5.71 0.45 26.95
N GLY A 632 -5.94 1.40 27.86
CA GLY A 632 -5.86 2.83 27.55
C GLY A 632 -7.12 3.42 26.90
N THR A 633 -8.09 2.60 26.46
CA THR A 633 -9.40 3.09 26.03
C THR A 633 -10.28 3.49 27.22
N THR A 634 -11.33 4.29 26.99
CA THR A 634 -12.19 4.81 28.07
C THR A 634 -13.68 4.70 27.74
N LEU A 635 -14.46 4.20 28.71
CA LEU A 635 -15.92 4.22 28.71
C LEU A 635 -16.40 5.04 29.92
N GLU A 636 -17.23 6.05 29.69
CA GLU A 636 -17.57 7.04 30.72
C GLU A 636 -19.07 7.36 30.76
N LEU A 637 -19.65 7.34 31.96
CA LEU A 637 -20.98 7.87 32.26
C LEU A 637 -20.85 9.25 32.93
N ALA A 638 -21.07 10.31 32.15
CA ALA A 638 -20.88 11.70 32.58
C ALA A 638 -22.06 12.60 32.17
N PRO A 639 -23.31 12.30 32.60
CA PRO A 639 -24.47 13.09 32.24
C PRO A 639 -24.27 14.54 32.69
N SER A 640 -24.65 15.46 31.82
CA SER A 640 -24.60 16.90 32.10
C SER A 640 -25.99 17.47 32.43
N GLY A 641 -27.04 16.67 32.26
CA GLY A 641 -28.43 16.99 32.61
C GLY A 641 -28.93 16.23 33.83
N THR A 642 -30.25 16.23 34.04
CA THR A 642 -30.92 15.41 35.06
C THR A 642 -31.57 14.24 34.35
N VAL A 643 -30.90 13.09 34.29
CA VAL A 643 -31.32 11.90 33.53
C VAL A 643 -31.70 10.74 34.47
N LYS A 644 -32.24 9.65 33.91
CA LYS A 644 -32.45 8.38 34.60
C LYS A 644 -31.55 7.29 34.04
N GLU A 645 -31.47 6.13 34.70
CA GLU A 645 -30.90 4.90 34.14
C GLU A 645 -29.48 5.08 33.57
N ASN A 646 -28.55 5.62 34.38
CA ASN A 646 -27.14 5.71 34.02
C ASN A 646 -26.53 4.30 33.96
N ARG A 647 -26.36 3.75 32.75
CA ARG A 647 -25.86 2.37 32.55
C ARG A 647 -24.87 2.29 31.40
N PHE A 648 -23.86 1.46 31.52
CA PHE A 648 -23.01 1.13 30.38
C PHE A 648 -23.77 0.27 29.35
N VAL A 649 -24.54 -0.70 29.83
CA VAL A 649 -25.37 -1.59 29.00
C VAL A 649 -26.79 -1.63 29.56
N ASN A 650 -27.79 -1.49 28.70
CA ASN A 650 -29.21 -1.55 29.06
C ASN A 650 -30.00 -2.43 28.06
N GLY A 651 -31.00 -3.18 28.55
CA GLY A 651 -31.86 -4.03 27.72
C GLY A 651 -31.44 -5.50 27.61
N GLY A 652 -32.30 -6.32 26.99
CA GLY A 652 -32.11 -7.76 26.83
C GLY A 652 -31.35 -8.09 25.54
N PHE A 653 -30.15 -8.65 25.68
CA PHE A 653 -29.33 -9.19 24.60
C PHE A 653 -29.44 -10.71 24.60
N ALA A 654 -29.51 -11.32 23.41
CA ALA A 654 -29.40 -12.76 23.22
C ALA A 654 -28.01 -13.25 23.64
N GLU A 655 -27.00 -12.50 23.20
CA GLU A 655 -25.61 -12.69 23.57
C GLU A 655 -25.01 -11.33 23.92
N LEU A 656 -24.38 -11.24 25.08
CA LEU A 656 -23.65 -10.07 25.53
C LEU A 656 -22.24 -10.50 25.90
N ALA A 657 -21.24 -9.92 25.22
CA ALA A 657 -19.84 -10.21 25.45
C ALA A 657 -19.05 -8.90 25.55
N ILE A 658 -18.55 -8.57 26.73
CA ILE A 658 -17.59 -7.49 26.95
C ILE A 658 -16.22 -8.14 27.21
N ASN A 659 -15.38 -8.08 26.18
CA ASN A 659 -13.97 -8.45 26.24
C ASN A 659 -13.18 -7.19 26.62
N ASP A 660 -12.97 -7.02 27.92
CA ASP A 660 -12.20 -5.91 28.47
C ASP A 660 -10.77 -6.35 28.72
N ASN A 661 -9.80 -5.64 28.13
CA ASN A 661 -8.38 -5.81 28.40
C ASN A 661 -7.88 -4.59 29.20
N HIS A 662 -8.42 -4.42 30.40
CA HIS A 662 -8.11 -3.31 31.32
C HIS A 662 -8.42 -1.92 30.76
N ALA A 663 -9.59 -1.76 30.12
CA ALA A 663 -10.04 -0.42 29.73
C ALA A 663 -10.35 0.44 30.96
N THR A 664 -10.38 1.75 30.77
CA THR A 664 -10.74 2.68 31.85
C THR A 664 -12.25 2.93 31.88
N TRP A 665 -12.90 2.40 32.90
CA TRP A 665 -14.32 2.64 33.18
C TRP A 665 -14.50 3.79 34.16
N LYS A 666 -15.33 4.79 33.83
CA LYS A 666 -15.55 5.98 34.65
C LYS A 666 -17.01 6.26 34.87
N VAL A 667 -17.31 6.76 36.06
CA VAL A 667 -18.61 7.28 36.43
C VAL A 667 -18.43 8.65 37.09
N SER A 668 -19.13 9.65 36.60
CA SER A 668 -19.17 10.95 37.26
C SER A 668 -20.01 10.89 38.52
N LYS A 669 -19.73 11.78 39.49
CA LYS A 669 -20.55 11.93 40.69
C LYS A 669 -22.00 12.22 40.35
N THR A 670 -22.24 13.03 39.32
CA THR A 670 -23.58 13.33 38.81
C THR A 670 -24.34 12.08 38.36
N ALA A 671 -23.67 11.15 37.66
CA ALA A 671 -24.30 9.88 37.26
C ALA A 671 -24.68 9.03 38.49
N VAL A 672 -23.80 8.97 39.49
CA VAL A 672 -24.03 8.20 40.73
C VAL A 672 -25.22 8.77 41.49
N ASP A 673 -25.29 10.10 41.68
CA ASP A 673 -26.40 10.77 42.36
C ASP A 673 -27.75 10.56 41.66
N GLN A 674 -27.71 10.30 40.36
CA GLN A 674 -28.88 9.99 39.54
C GLN A 674 -29.13 8.47 39.42
N GLY A 675 -28.36 7.64 40.13
CA GLY A 675 -28.49 6.19 40.19
C GLY A 675 -27.82 5.45 39.04
N ALA A 676 -26.48 5.53 38.99
CA ALA A 676 -25.66 4.72 38.08
C ALA A 676 -25.60 3.25 38.51
N TYR A 677 -25.45 2.34 37.56
CA TYR A 677 -25.31 0.90 37.80
C TYR A 677 -23.90 0.40 37.51
N TYR A 678 -23.54 -0.72 38.15
CA TYR A 678 -22.30 -1.44 37.84
C TYR A 678 -22.29 -1.93 36.38
N PRO A 679 -21.12 -1.95 35.71
CA PRO A 679 -21.01 -2.56 34.40
C PRO A 679 -21.21 -4.08 34.48
N THR A 680 -21.60 -4.69 33.36
CA THR A 680 -22.03 -6.09 33.29
C THR A 680 -21.68 -6.71 31.94
N GLY A 681 -21.79 -8.04 31.81
CA GLY A 681 -21.59 -8.74 30.55
C GLY A 681 -20.14 -9.09 30.22
N PHE A 682 -19.24 -9.01 31.20
CA PHE A 682 -17.84 -9.40 31.03
C PHE A 682 -17.70 -10.88 30.70
N THR A 683 -16.81 -11.20 29.77
CA THR A 683 -16.48 -12.58 29.40
C THR A 683 -15.48 -13.22 30.37
N SER A 684 -14.54 -12.44 30.89
CA SER A 684 -13.67 -12.83 32.01
C SER A 684 -14.43 -12.78 33.35
N THR A 685 -14.06 -13.67 34.26
CA THR A 685 -14.65 -13.71 35.62
C THR A 685 -14.17 -12.50 36.42
N VAL A 686 -15.11 -11.65 36.84
CA VAL A 686 -14.81 -10.48 37.68
C VAL A 686 -14.81 -10.87 39.15
N VAL A 687 -13.70 -10.62 39.82
CA VAL A 687 -13.51 -10.85 41.26
C VAL A 687 -14.13 -9.72 42.07
N GLY A 688 -13.99 -8.48 41.60
CA GLY A 688 -14.53 -7.31 42.27
C GLY A 688 -14.20 -6.02 41.53
N MET A 689 -14.72 -4.90 42.05
CA MET A 689 -14.40 -3.57 41.54
C MET A 689 -13.89 -2.69 42.67
N ILE A 690 -12.69 -2.14 42.51
CA ILE A 690 -12.12 -1.16 43.42
C ILE A 690 -12.63 0.22 43.04
N ILE A 691 -13.34 0.85 43.97
CA ILE A 691 -13.90 2.19 43.84
C ILE A 691 -13.51 2.96 45.10
N GLU A 692 -12.90 4.13 44.94
CA GLU A 692 -12.43 4.97 46.06
C GLU A 692 -11.65 4.17 47.13
N ASN A 693 -10.73 3.30 46.69
CA ASN A 693 -9.87 2.47 47.54
C ASN A 693 -10.62 1.44 48.42
N LYS A 694 -11.80 0.98 47.97
CA LYS A 694 -12.55 -0.12 48.60
C LYS A 694 -13.02 -1.12 47.55
N LEU A 695 -13.07 -2.41 47.92
CA LEU A 695 -13.53 -3.47 47.04
C LEU A 695 -15.04 -3.71 47.17
N TYR A 696 -15.74 -3.65 46.04
CA TYR A 696 -17.17 -3.92 45.95
C TYR A 696 -17.41 -5.17 45.11
N LYS A 697 -18.40 -5.97 45.54
CA LYS A 697 -18.93 -7.05 44.72
C LYS A 697 -19.81 -6.41 43.63
N PRO A 698 -19.48 -6.57 42.34
CA PRO A 698 -20.28 -5.99 41.28
C PRO A 698 -21.66 -6.65 41.26
N ASN A 699 -22.70 -5.82 41.24
CA ASN A 699 -24.08 -6.27 41.07
C ASN A 699 -24.77 -5.39 40.01
N PRO A 700 -25.08 -5.94 38.83
CA PRO A 700 -25.61 -5.16 37.71
C PRO A 700 -27.05 -4.64 37.93
N ASP A 701 -27.75 -5.21 38.91
CA ASP A 701 -29.13 -4.84 39.26
C ASP A 701 -29.19 -3.82 40.41
N VAL A 702 -28.05 -3.52 41.04
CA VAL A 702 -27.95 -2.56 42.15
C VAL A 702 -27.26 -1.28 41.70
N LYS A 703 -27.74 -0.16 42.22
CA LYS A 703 -27.15 1.16 41.96
C LYS A 703 -25.85 1.32 42.75
N LEU A 704 -24.90 2.03 42.17
CA LEU A 704 -23.75 2.59 42.85
C LEU A 704 -24.26 3.65 43.84
N ASP A 705 -24.04 3.43 45.14
CA ASP A 705 -24.44 4.35 46.22
C ASP A 705 -23.25 4.81 47.08
N THR A 706 -22.04 4.32 46.78
CA THR A 706 -20.85 4.46 47.62
C THR A 706 -19.79 5.43 47.10
N VAL A 707 -20.06 6.16 46.01
CA VAL A 707 -19.08 7.05 45.36
C VAL A 707 -19.27 8.50 45.81
N THR A 708 -18.18 9.16 46.22
CA THR A 708 -18.19 10.54 46.74
C THR A 708 -17.69 11.60 45.74
N ALA A 709 -16.94 11.20 44.71
CA ALA A 709 -16.46 12.06 43.62
C ALA A 709 -16.59 11.38 42.24
N ASP A 710 -16.09 12.01 41.17
CA ASP A 710 -15.90 11.31 39.90
C ASP A 710 -14.91 10.17 40.12
N ALA A 711 -15.29 8.95 39.75
CA ALA A 711 -14.53 7.75 40.09
C ALA A 711 -14.21 6.88 38.88
N LYS A 712 -13.03 6.27 38.94
CA LYS A 712 -12.65 5.14 38.10
C LYS A 712 -13.16 3.85 38.74
N LEU A 713 -13.76 2.98 37.94
CA LEU A 713 -14.14 1.63 38.33
C LEU A 713 -12.98 0.71 37.95
N ASN A 714 -12.09 0.39 38.89
CA ASN A 714 -10.98 -0.52 38.63
C ASN A 714 -11.49 -1.96 38.77
N ILE A 715 -11.70 -2.64 37.65
CA ILE A 715 -12.19 -4.01 37.61
C ILE A 715 -11.01 -4.94 37.86
N ILE A 716 -11.20 -5.91 38.76
CA ILE A 716 -10.22 -6.96 39.04
C ILE A 716 -10.78 -8.27 38.49
N TYR A 717 -10.06 -8.90 37.58
CA TYR A 717 -10.39 -10.19 37.00
C TYR A 717 -9.76 -11.33 37.81
N LEU A 718 -10.32 -12.52 37.68
CA LEU A 718 -9.79 -13.72 38.34
C LEU A 718 -8.38 -14.07 37.86
N GLU A 719 -8.10 -13.83 36.58
CA GLU A 719 -6.78 -14.03 35.98
C GLU A 719 -5.72 -13.07 36.54
N ASP A 720 -6.11 -11.84 36.92
CA ASP A 720 -5.21 -10.85 37.54
C ASP A 720 -4.67 -11.33 38.89
N LEU A 721 -5.45 -12.14 39.61
CA LEU A 721 -4.98 -12.73 40.87
C LEU A 721 -3.78 -13.66 40.65
N ALA A 722 -3.57 -14.17 39.43
CA ALA A 722 -2.58 -15.21 39.12
C ALA A 722 -2.64 -16.36 40.15
N PHE A 723 -3.86 -16.72 40.55
CA PHE A 723 -4.10 -17.61 41.68
C PHE A 723 -4.10 -19.08 41.21
N GLU A 724 -2.98 -19.76 41.39
CA GLU A 724 -2.77 -21.11 40.87
C GLU A 724 -1.97 -22.03 41.80
N VAL A 725 -2.27 -23.32 41.74
CA VAL A 725 -1.43 -24.35 42.33
C VAL A 725 -0.27 -24.62 41.38
N LEU A 726 0.96 -24.58 41.89
CA LEU A 726 2.14 -24.91 41.08
C LEU A 726 2.28 -26.42 40.94
N ALA A 727 2.74 -26.88 39.77
CA ALA A 727 2.91 -28.29 39.48
C ALA A 727 3.84 -29.01 40.47
N GLY A 728 3.44 -30.23 40.82
CA GLY A 728 4.14 -31.15 41.69
C GLY A 728 3.93 -30.90 43.18
N ALA A 729 4.69 -31.65 43.98
CA ALA A 729 4.71 -31.56 45.44
C ALA A 729 6.13 -31.76 45.94
N SER A 730 6.35 -31.44 47.21
CA SER A 730 7.63 -31.66 47.90
C SER A 730 7.39 -32.39 49.23
N VAL A 731 8.40 -33.11 49.72
CA VAL A 731 8.37 -33.69 51.06
C VAL A 731 9.09 -32.76 52.03
N ARG A 732 8.42 -32.38 53.11
CA ARG A 732 9.06 -31.72 54.25
C ARG A 732 9.71 -32.79 55.11
N THR A 733 11.04 -32.73 55.23
CA THR A 733 11.85 -33.69 56.00
C THR A 733 12.04 -33.28 57.47
N ALA A 734 11.75 -32.02 57.81
CA ALA A 734 11.78 -31.52 59.18
C ALA A 734 10.51 -31.87 59.95
N ASP A 735 10.64 -32.21 61.23
CA ASP A 735 9.52 -32.54 62.12
C ASP A 735 8.57 -31.33 62.34
N PRO A 736 7.23 -31.50 62.28
CA PRO A 736 6.49 -32.65 61.74
C PRO A 736 6.67 -32.85 60.23
N ALA A 737 7.09 -34.04 59.81
CA ALA A 737 7.26 -34.35 58.39
C ALA A 737 5.91 -34.51 57.66
N GLY A 738 5.90 -34.30 56.34
CA GLY A 738 4.67 -34.33 55.55
C GLY A 738 4.84 -34.00 54.07
N ILE A 739 3.76 -34.13 53.32
CA ILE A 739 3.68 -33.70 51.91
C ILE A 739 3.29 -32.22 51.83
N ARG A 740 3.91 -31.47 50.94
CA ARG A 740 3.74 -30.03 50.79
C ARG A 740 3.49 -29.66 49.33
N PHE A 741 2.42 -28.93 49.10
CA PHE A 741 2.06 -28.33 47.83
C PHE A 741 2.26 -26.81 47.88
N ARG A 742 2.35 -26.18 46.71
CA ARG A 742 2.64 -24.75 46.57
C ARG A 742 1.53 -24.07 45.79
N THR A 743 1.17 -22.87 46.21
CA THR A 743 0.21 -22.03 45.49
C THR A 743 0.77 -20.63 45.37
N ALA A 744 0.62 -20.06 44.19
CA ALA A 744 1.02 -18.70 43.85
C ALA A 744 -0.20 -17.77 43.83
N ILE A 745 0.04 -16.51 44.13
CA ILE A 745 -0.88 -15.38 43.93
C ILE A 745 -0.05 -14.15 43.56
N SER A 746 -0.55 -13.30 42.67
CA SER A 746 0.10 -12.04 42.29
C SER A 746 0.41 -11.18 43.52
N HIS A 747 1.68 -10.81 43.68
CA HIS A 747 2.11 -9.91 44.76
C HIS A 747 1.44 -8.54 44.62
N GLU A 748 1.44 -8.00 43.40
CA GLU A 748 0.88 -6.67 43.11
C GLU A 748 -0.61 -6.60 43.44
N VAL A 749 -1.40 -7.55 42.97
CA VAL A 749 -2.86 -7.53 43.19
C VAL A 749 -3.18 -7.80 44.66
N TYR A 750 -2.44 -8.68 45.32
CA TYR A 750 -2.62 -8.93 46.75
C TYR A 750 -2.35 -7.68 47.60
N GLU A 751 -1.25 -6.96 47.33
CA GLU A 751 -0.93 -5.70 48.03
C GLU A 751 -1.95 -4.61 47.71
N LEU A 752 -2.44 -4.53 46.46
CA LEU A 752 -3.53 -3.64 46.08
C LEU A 752 -4.80 -3.90 46.92
N LEU A 753 -5.23 -5.16 47.02
CA LEU A 753 -6.40 -5.55 47.82
C LEU A 753 -6.20 -5.24 49.31
N LYS A 754 -5.00 -5.51 49.86
CA LYS A 754 -4.65 -5.13 51.24
C LYS A 754 -4.71 -3.62 51.47
N SER A 755 -4.17 -2.84 50.54
CA SER A 755 -4.18 -1.37 50.64
C SER A 755 -5.60 -0.79 50.61
N CYS A 756 -6.55 -1.53 50.03
CA CYS A 756 -7.99 -1.23 50.06
C CYS A 756 -8.70 -1.70 51.35
N GLY A 757 -7.98 -2.27 52.32
CA GLY A 757 -8.54 -2.78 53.56
C GLY A 757 -9.38 -4.05 53.40
N VAL A 758 -9.20 -4.79 52.30
CA VAL A 758 -9.94 -6.04 52.04
C VAL A 758 -9.50 -7.10 53.03
N ASN A 759 -10.46 -7.79 53.64
CA ASN A 759 -10.18 -9.00 54.40
C ASN A 759 -10.01 -10.18 53.43
N ILE A 760 -8.81 -10.77 53.43
CA ILE A 760 -8.40 -11.85 52.53
C ILE A 760 -8.09 -13.09 53.38
N GLU A 761 -8.90 -14.13 53.26
CA GLU A 761 -8.59 -15.47 53.76
C GLU A 761 -8.12 -16.34 52.59
N PHE A 762 -7.04 -17.09 52.74
CA PHE A 762 -6.62 -18.03 51.71
C PHE A 762 -6.08 -19.33 52.33
N GLY A 763 -6.09 -20.38 51.53
CA GLY A 763 -5.62 -21.69 51.98
C GLY A 763 -5.85 -22.77 50.93
N SER A 764 -5.89 -24.02 51.39
CA SER A 764 -6.03 -25.17 50.50
C SER A 764 -6.84 -26.31 51.10
N TYR A 765 -7.46 -27.07 50.22
CA TYR A 765 -8.04 -28.38 50.52
C TYR A 765 -7.08 -29.46 50.01
N ILE A 766 -6.69 -30.38 50.88
CA ILE A 766 -5.93 -31.59 50.50
C ILE A 766 -6.83 -32.81 50.72
N ALA A 767 -6.99 -33.64 49.69
CA ALA A 767 -7.81 -34.84 49.72
C ALA A 767 -7.24 -35.95 48.83
N PRO A 768 -7.59 -37.24 49.04
CA PRO A 768 -7.26 -38.32 48.12
C PRO A 768 -7.71 -38.02 46.69
N THR A 769 -6.85 -38.27 45.70
CA THR A 769 -7.11 -37.97 44.28
C THR A 769 -8.39 -38.63 43.76
N ALA A 770 -8.65 -39.87 44.18
CA ALA A 770 -9.88 -40.58 43.82
C ALA A 770 -11.16 -39.90 44.32
N ILE A 771 -11.07 -39.09 45.37
CA ILE A 771 -12.19 -38.29 45.88
C ILE A 771 -12.36 -37.04 45.02
N VAL A 772 -11.27 -36.30 44.76
CA VAL A 772 -11.31 -35.09 43.92
C VAL A 772 -11.85 -35.38 42.51
N ASN A 773 -11.41 -36.48 41.88
CA ASN A 773 -11.86 -36.87 40.55
C ASN A 773 -13.33 -37.29 40.47
N LYS A 774 -13.93 -37.83 41.55
CA LYS A 774 -15.36 -38.16 41.59
C LYS A 774 -16.25 -36.91 41.51
N HIS A 775 -15.72 -35.76 41.91
CA HIS A 775 -16.41 -34.48 41.88
C HIS A 775 -16.13 -33.65 40.61
N GLN A 776 -15.32 -34.16 39.67
CA GLN A 776 -15.01 -33.50 38.39
C GLN A 776 -16.03 -33.75 37.25
N GLN A 777 -17.05 -34.60 37.42
CA GLN A 777 -18.07 -34.82 36.37
C GLN A 777 -19.09 -33.66 36.23
N GLY A 778 -18.75 -32.46 36.70
CA GLY A 778 -19.51 -31.21 36.63
C GLY A 778 -18.70 -30.03 37.21
N ALA A 779 -19.30 -28.84 37.38
CA ALA A 779 -18.65 -27.71 38.02
C ALA A 779 -18.15 -28.09 39.42
N PHE A 780 -16.85 -27.88 39.69
CA PHE A 780 -16.21 -28.22 40.95
C PHE A 780 -16.81 -27.37 42.08
N ASP A 781 -17.54 -28.00 42.98
CA ASP A 781 -18.24 -27.35 44.09
C ASP A 781 -17.53 -27.70 45.41
N PRO A 782 -16.80 -26.76 46.03
CA PRO A 782 -16.06 -27.01 47.26
C PRO A 782 -16.98 -27.25 48.46
N THR A 783 -18.25 -26.83 48.40
CA THR A 783 -19.23 -27.19 49.45
C THR A 783 -19.56 -28.69 49.41
N LYS A 784 -19.31 -29.36 48.28
CA LYS A 784 -19.33 -30.83 48.19
C LYS A 784 -18.04 -31.47 48.72
N LEU A 785 -16.91 -30.75 48.69
CA LEU A 785 -15.67 -31.16 49.37
C LEU A 785 -15.73 -30.99 50.89
N GLU A 786 -16.37 -29.93 51.39
CA GLU A 786 -16.67 -29.77 52.82
C GLU A 786 -17.64 -30.85 53.33
N ARG A 787 -18.45 -31.44 52.44
CA ARG A 787 -19.39 -32.54 52.76
C ARG A 787 -18.82 -33.95 52.56
N LEU A 788 -17.55 -34.07 52.17
CA LEU A 788 -16.87 -35.36 52.05
C LEU A 788 -16.36 -35.80 53.42
N VAL A 789 -17.21 -36.58 54.09
CA VAL A 789 -16.94 -37.57 55.17
C VAL A 789 -15.89 -37.16 56.20
N GLU A 790 -16.31 -37.03 57.46
CA GLU A 790 -15.42 -36.97 58.63
C GLU A 790 -14.24 -37.95 58.48
N GLY A 791 -13.04 -37.40 58.25
CA GLY A 791 -11.78 -38.14 58.24
C GLY A 791 -11.02 -38.27 56.91
N SER A 792 -11.35 -37.58 55.81
CA SER A 792 -10.59 -37.73 54.54
C SER A 792 -10.24 -36.45 53.75
N THR A 793 -10.76 -35.28 54.13
CA THR A 793 -10.39 -33.98 53.53
C THR A 793 -9.83 -33.05 54.62
N VAL A 794 -8.71 -32.40 54.37
CA VAL A 794 -8.11 -31.44 55.32
C VAL A 794 -8.15 -30.04 54.71
N LYS A 795 -8.93 -29.13 55.34
CA LYS A 795 -8.87 -27.69 55.07
C LYS A 795 -7.68 -27.11 55.83
N ILE A 796 -6.75 -26.52 55.10
CA ILE A 796 -5.58 -25.83 55.63
C ILE A 796 -5.81 -24.34 55.39
N VAL A 797 -5.96 -23.57 56.45
CA VAL A 797 -5.97 -22.10 56.38
C VAL A 797 -4.52 -21.63 56.44
N CYS A 798 -4.09 -20.82 55.48
CA CYS A 798 -2.73 -20.28 55.43
C CYS A 798 -2.76 -18.84 55.92
N GLY A 799 -2.00 -18.55 56.98
CA GLY A 799 -1.94 -17.20 57.56
C GLY A 799 -0.85 -16.30 56.97
N ASP A 800 0.19 -16.89 56.37
CA ASP A 800 1.38 -16.18 55.91
C ASP A 800 1.93 -16.78 54.61
N PHE A 801 2.69 -15.98 53.87
CA PHE A 801 3.45 -16.43 52.71
C PHE A 801 4.81 -17.00 53.11
N ALA A 802 5.19 -18.10 52.46
CA ALA A 802 6.51 -18.68 52.58
C ALA A 802 7.55 -17.92 51.75
N VAL A 803 7.13 -17.34 50.63
CA VAL A 803 7.94 -16.42 49.80
C VAL A 803 7.07 -15.24 49.45
N THR A 804 7.59 -14.03 49.65
CA THR A 804 6.91 -12.78 49.27
C THR A 804 7.65 -12.17 48.09
N ASN A 805 6.93 -11.85 47.03
CA ASN A 805 7.47 -11.27 45.80
C ASN A 805 8.69 -12.05 45.28
N ASP A 806 8.44 -13.28 44.83
CA ASP A 806 9.47 -14.09 44.17
C ASP A 806 9.91 -13.47 42.82
N GLU A 807 10.78 -14.19 42.10
CA GLU A 807 11.35 -13.71 40.84
C GLU A 807 10.29 -13.48 39.74
N ASP A 808 9.13 -14.13 39.86
CA ASP A 808 7.98 -14.03 38.94
C ASP A 808 6.93 -13.01 39.42
N GLY A 809 7.19 -12.31 40.53
CA GLY A 809 6.26 -11.32 41.10
C GLY A 809 5.10 -11.95 41.87
N ALA A 810 5.25 -13.18 42.35
CA ALA A 810 4.23 -13.89 43.10
C ALA A 810 4.54 -13.97 44.60
N ASN A 811 3.47 -14.03 45.40
CA ASN A 811 3.53 -14.51 46.77
C ASN A 811 3.22 -16.02 46.78
N LEU A 812 4.04 -16.80 47.46
CA LEU A 812 3.89 -18.26 47.55
C LEU A 812 3.48 -18.65 48.95
N PHE A 813 2.45 -19.48 49.08
CA PHE A 813 2.15 -20.18 50.33
C PHE A 813 2.18 -21.68 50.15
N TYR A 814 2.39 -22.37 51.27
CA TYR A 814 2.56 -23.80 51.32
C TYR A 814 1.47 -24.45 52.15
N ALA A 815 0.72 -25.36 51.54
CA ALA A 815 -0.20 -26.24 52.25
C ALA A 815 0.51 -27.58 52.51
N CYS A 816 0.63 -27.95 53.78
CA CYS A 816 1.32 -29.17 54.18
C CYS A 816 0.41 -30.09 55.01
N LEU A 817 0.32 -31.36 54.59
CA LEU A 817 -0.34 -32.40 55.35
C LEU A 817 0.69 -33.22 56.14
N TYR A 818 0.59 -33.16 57.46
CA TYR A 818 1.55 -33.74 58.40
C TYR A 818 1.10 -35.10 58.95
N GLY A 819 2.04 -35.82 59.58
CA GLY A 819 1.72 -36.99 60.42
C GLY A 819 1.44 -38.28 59.64
N MET A 820 1.95 -38.37 58.41
CA MET A 820 1.90 -39.59 57.59
C MET A 820 3.02 -40.53 58.04
N THR A 821 2.67 -41.73 58.50
CA THR A 821 3.61 -42.69 59.10
C THR A 821 3.43 -44.13 58.61
N THR A 822 2.38 -44.44 57.85
CA THR A 822 2.10 -45.79 57.35
C THR A 822 2.35 -45.92 55.85
N LYS A 823 2.60 -47.14 55.38
CA LYS A 823 2.72 -47.47 53.94
C LYS A 823 1.53 -46.96 53.13
N GLU A 824 0.31 -47.24 53.60
CA GLU A 824 -0.93 -46.80 52.93
C GLU A 824 -1.00 -45.28 52.78
N GLN A 825 -0.53 -44.52 53.78
CA GLN A 825 -0.48 -43.06 53.71
C GLN A 825 0.58 -42.60 52.71
N TYR A 826 1.77 -43.20 52.72
CA TYR A 826 2.84 -42.81 51.79
C TYR A 826 2.52 -43.11 50.32
N GLU A 827 1.79 -44.19 50.04
CA GLU A 827 1.34 -44.58 48.70
C GLU A 827 0.09 -43.82 48.23
N MET A 828 -0.66 -43.20 49.14
CA MET A 828 -1.88 -42.48 48.79
C MET A 828 -1.57 -41.26 47.93
N LYS A 829 -2.12 -41.23 46.72
CA LYS A 829 -2.09 -40.04 45.85
C LYS A 829 -3.04 -38.99 46.42
N LEU A 830 -2.47 -37.83 46.77
CA LEU A 830 -3.19 -36.69 47.34
C LEU A 830 -3.22 -35.57 46.30
N SER A 831 -4.36 -34.90 46.22
CA SER A 831 -4.61 -33.77 45.34
C SER A 831 -4.86 -32.51 46.16
N ILE A 832 -4.48 -31.37 45.60
CA ILE A 832 -4.72 -30.05 46.20
C ILE A 832 -5.63 -29.20 45.32
N VAL A 833 -6.52 -28.44 45.96
CA VAL A 833 -7.18 -27.27 45.37
C VAL A 833 -7.10 -26.12 46.37
N SER A 834 -6.61 -24.98 45.92
CA SER A 834 -6.46 -23.80 46.77
C SER A 834 -7.65 -22.86 46.64
N TYR A 835 -7.91 -22.09 47.69
CA TYR A 835 -9.00 -21.12 47.75
C TYR A 835 -8.52 -19.76 48.25
N ILE A 836 -9.21 -18.71 47.80
CA ILE A 836 -9.12 -17.36 48.32
C ILE A 836 -10.53 -16.83 48.56
N THR A 837 -10.78 -16.30 49.74
CA THR A 837 -12.04 -15.71 50.15
C THR A 837 -11.83 -14.21 50.38
N LEU A 838 -12.60 -13.40 49.66
CA LEU A 838 -12.56 -11.94 49.75
C LEU A 838 -13.83 -11.42 50.40
N THR A 839 -13.71 -10.52 51.36
CA THR A 839 -14.85 -9.80 51.93
C THR A 839 -15.04 -8.47 51.23
N TYR A 840 -16.28 -8.15 50.84
CA TYR A 840 -16.61 -6.93 50.12
C TYR A 840 -17.25 -5.90 51.03
N GLU A 841 -17.06 -4.63 50.70
CA GLU A 841 -17.68 -3.52 51.44
C GLU A 841 -19.22 -3.62 51.45
N ASN A 842 -19.80 -4.01 50.31
CA ASN A 842 -21.25 -4.17 50.14
C ASN A 842 -21.77 -5.59 50.46
N SER A 843 -20.91 -6.51 50.92
CA SER A 843 -21.31 -7.87 51.27
C SER A 843 -20.41 -8.50 52.33
N ALA A 844 -20.96 -8.70 53.54
CA ALA A 844 -20.25 -9.26 54.67
C ALA A 844 -20.03 -10.78 54.62
N SER A 845 -20.69 -11.52 53.71
CA SER A 845 -20.58 -12.99 53.64
C SER A 845 -19.29 -13.48 53.00
N GLY A 846 -18.53 -12.58 52.35
CA GLY A 846 -17.39 -12.93 51.50
C GLY A 846 -17.75 -13.77 50.28
N GLU A 847 -16.79 -13.95 49.37
CA GLU A 847 -16.89 -14.87 48.22
C GLU A 847 -15.59 -15.61 48.03
N THR A 848 -15.70 -16.91 47.72
CA THR A 848 -14.56 -17.82 47.61
C THR A 848 -14.29 -18.18 46.15
N PHE A 849 -13.08 -17.92 45.70
CA PHE A 849 -12.54 -18.33 44.40
C PHE A 849 -11.59 -19.50 44.60
N LEU A 850 -11.53 -20.41 43.64
CA LEU A 850 -10.74 -21.64 43.69
C LEU A 850 -9.76 -21.69 42.54
N THR A 851 -8.63 -22.34 42.75
CA THR A 851 -7.70 -22.65 41.67
C THR A 851 -8.29 -23.70 40.73
N SER A 852 -7.85 -23.69 39.48
CA SER A 852 -8.08 -24.81 38.57
C SER A 852 -7.40 -26.09 39.10
N TYR A 853 -7.86 -27.25 38.64
CA TYR A 853 -7.31 -28.55 39.04
C TYR A 853 -7.05 -29.45 37.83
N ASN A 854 -5.80 -29.86 37.70
CA ASN A 854 -5.35 -30.93 36.81
C ASN A 854 -4.72 -32.04 37.66
N GLU A 855 -5.12 -33.29 37.47
CA GLU A 855 -4.54 -34.41 38.21
C GLU A 855 -3.03 -34.55 37.97
N GLU A 856 -2.59 -34.40 36.72
CA GLU A 856 -1.19 -34.60 36.32
C GLU A 856 -0.25 -33.63 37.06
N ASP A 857 -0.68 -32.40 37.27
CA ASP A 857 0.14 -31.37 37.89
C ASP A 857 -0.08 -31.31 39.40
N HIS A 858 -1.31 -31.49 39.87
CA HIS A 858 -1.69 -31.14 41.25
C HIS A 858 -1.89 -32.36 42.17
N SER A 859 -1.50 -33.56 41.72
CA SER A 859 -1.70 -34.80 42.49
C SER A 859 -0.45 -35.65 42.63
N ARG A 860 0.01 -35.88 43.86
CA ARG A 860 1.21 -36.69 44.15
C ARG A 860 1.04 -37.47 45.45
N SER A 861 1.70 -38.63 45.55
CA SER A 861 1.92 -39.34 46.81
C SER A 861 3.30 -39.00 47.40
N MET A 862 3.48 -39.20 48.70
CA MET A 862 4.81 -38.99 49.32
C MET A 862 5.86 -39.95 48.76
N LEU A 863 5.46 -41.17 48.41
CA LEU A 863 6.33 -42.17 47.82
C LEU A 863 6.84 -41.76 46.44
N GLU A 864 5.97 -41.25 45.57
CA GLU A 864 6.36 -40.73 44.25
C GLU A 864 7.39 -39.61 44.39
N VAL A 865 7.09 -38.60 45.23
CA VAL A 865 7.98 -37.46 45.44
C VAL A 865 9.31 -37.89 46.04
N ALA A 866 9.32 -38.85 46.98
CA ALA A 866 10.54 -39.38 47.58
C ALA A 866 11.41 -40.14 46.56
N ARG A 867 10.80 -41.00 45.73
CA ARG A 867 11.49 -41.72 44.65
C ARG A 867 12.09 -40.77 43.64
N ASP A 868 11.33 -39.76 43.20
CA ASP A 868 11.78 -38.78 42.22
C ASP A 868 12.95 -37.95 42.78
N ALA A 869 12.86 -37.54 44.05
CA ALA A 869 13.95 -36.81 44.71
C ALA A 869 15.23 -37.65 44.84
N ILE A 870 15.13 -38.93 45.21
CA ILE A 870 16.29 -39.84 45.29
C ILE A 870 16.88 -40.08 43.90
N ALA A 871 16.03 -40.31 42.89
CA ALA A 871 16.47 -40.47 41.50
C ALA A 871 17.18 -39.20 40.97
N ALA A 872 16.80 -38.02 41.47
CA ALA A 872 17.46 -36.75 41.20
C ALA A 872 18.74 -36.51 42.05
N GLY A 873 19.18 -37.48 42.86
CA GLY A 873 20.43 -37.42 43.64
C GLY A 873 20.28 -36.86 45.07
N ASN A 874 19.08 -36.88 45.66
CA ASN A 874 18.87 -36.47 47.05
C ASN A 874 19.14 -37.63 48.02
N ASP A 875 20.22 -37.52 48.81
CA ASP A 875 20.66 -38.57 49.75
C ASP A 875 19.99 -38.50 51.14
N SER A 876 18.80 -37.91 51.25
CA SER A 876 18.08 -37.76 52.54
C SER A 876 17.70 -39.14 53.13
N PRO A 877 18.20 -39.48 54.34
CA PRO A 877 17.84 -40.75 55.01
C PRO A 877 16.33 -40.88 55.27
N TYR A 878 15.64 -39.75 55.49
CA TYR A 878 14.20 -39.75 55.69
C TYR A 878 13.45 -40.12 54.40
N LEU A 879 13.87 -39.60 53.23
CA LEU A 879 13.25 -39.97 51.96
C LEU A 879 13.48 -41.46 51.66
N GLN A 880 14.69 -41.98 51.94
CA GLN A 880 14.97 -43.41 51.80
C GLN A 880 14.08 -44.25 52.72
N SER A 881 13.84 -43.80 53.96
CA SER A 881 12.95 -44.51 54.90
C SER A 881 11.50 -44.61 54.41
N ILE A 882 11.00 -43.62 53.65
CA ILE A 882 9.67 -43.68 53.01
C ILE A 882 9.66 -44.76 51.93
N VAL A 883 10.69 -44.79 51.06
CA VAL A 883 10.80 -45.79 49.99
C VAL A 883 10.90 -47.21 50.55
N ASP A 884 11.73 -47.39 51.58
CA ASP A 884 11.93 -48.69 52.24
C ASP A 884 10.65 -49.19 52.92
N ALA A 885 9.90 -48.30 53.59
CA ALA A 885 8.63 -48.63 54.24
C ALA A 885 7.54 -49.10 53.26
N CYS A 886 7.64 -48.74 51.98
CA CYS A 886 6.73 -49.17 50.92
C CYS A 886 7.25 -50.37 50.11
N ALA A 887 8.52 -50.75 50.27
CA ALA A 887 9.15 -51.87 49.55
C ALA A 887 8.84 -53.25 50.18
N THR A 888 8.51 -53.27 51.48
CA THR A 888 7.94 -54.42 52.22
C THR A 888 6.42 -54.42 52.15
#